data_AF-A0A366KNS2-F1
#
_entry.id   AF-A0A366KNS2-F1
#
_cell.length_a   1.000
_cell.length_b   1.000
_cell.length_c   1.000
_cell.angle_alpha   90.00
_cell.angle_beta   90.00
_cell.angle_gamma   90.00
#
_symmetry.space_group_name_H-M   'P 1'
#
loop_
_entity.id
_entity.type
_entity.pdbx_description
1 polymer ?
#
loop_
_entity_poly.entity_id
_entity_poly.type
_entity_poly.pdbx_seq_one_letter_code
_entity_poly.pdbx_strand_id
1 'polypeptide(L)'
;MLVFFLIFMPVKGYSQAGKKTITGKVTDTAGVAIPGVVVATVSGNKAGTQTDNNGRFILDVDPGVQLRFSFIGYVEKRITITANTTVLNVKLAEDAVQAEEVVITALGQKQRKEAIVGAVTSVRPGDLKVPASNLTTAFAGKVAGIIAFQPSGQPGQDNANFFIRGVTTFGYRRDPLILIDNVEMTSTDLARLQVDDIESFSVLKDASATALYGARGGNGVILVKTKEGKIGKAQISVRMEGSTSSPISPLQIADPVTYMKLYNEALSTRNSPGAPYTPNKILNTQATMNGAPGSNPYVYPAVNWMDMLFKKNTSTQRANLNISGGGGVARYYVAGSYSNDNGILKTDIRNNNNNNVRFKNYQLRSNVNIDLTRTTELIVRLSGNFNEYVGPMTNDPSFATDLYNIATHTSPVDFPAYYEPDKANARVQHILFGNNTDAVVLPDGSTPPTSSTDVKNINPYAALLRGNRRFSESRMLAQLEVNQKLDFLTKGLNFKGIFSTNRYARFESELAYAPYFYNVQSYDKASNQYTLNWINNKPDQAREYLNYYAGASTLNTFLYLQGVLDYSVDINKDHNVSAALIGTQQQLLNANANTLFNSLPFRNLGLSGRATYAYKSKYFMEFNFGYNGSERFSENHRFGFFPTVGASWIVSGEKFYGNLSNVIDRMKIRGSYGLVGNDAISDRRFFYLSDVNLNGGNPASFGTNLGYSHNGVTINNYENRDVTWEVSRQINLGLELTFLKNIRFTTEVYKNFKSDILQDRKDIPSTMGLESQISANIGKVESQGIEFSMDGKHNFSNDLWVSGLANFTLAKNKYTQYEEPDFADKYRLHDGVALNRNFGYIAERLFVDDSEARNSPKQIFSTNGIAPMGGDIKYRDLNNDGVIDSKDQTWFGNPTVPTIVYGFGVSTGFKNFDLNMFFQGQAGVSFVIDPARTSPFIKSPDSWLPGNTQVIQQYADDHWSEDNQNLYALYPRLGINGAVIENNRQNSSWWLRDGSFLRMKSLEVGYTLPRKLAEKIKLRNLRVYFSGLNLVTWSPFKMWDPEIGGNGFSYPLQKVYNLGVNVSL
;
A
#
# COMPACT_ATOMS: atom_id res chain seq x y z
N MET A 1 -50.27 63.76 17.24
CA MET A 1 -51.38 64.71 17.01
C MET A 1 -51.66 64.68 15.52
N LEU A 2 -52.65 63.86 15.10
CA LEU A 2 -53.92 64.28 14.48
C LEU A 2 -53.75 64.80 13.04
N VAL A 3 -54.59 64.52 12.02
CA VAL A 3 -55.71 63.60 11.73
C VAL A 3 -56.30 64.17 10.41
N PHE A 4 -56.75 63.29 9.50
CA PHE A 4 -57.75 63.50 8.43
C PHE A 4 -57.57 64.60 7.35
N PHE A 5 -57.68 64.23 6.06
CA PHE A 5 -58.95 64.33 5.31
C PHE A 5 -58.92 63.75 3.85
N LEU A 6 -60.02 63.07 3.46
CA LEU A 6 -60.63 62.79 2.12
C LEU A 6 -59.86 61.92 1.11
N ILE A 7 -60.26 60.67 0.76
CA ILE A 7 -61.52 60.10 0.21
C ILE A 7 -61.89 60.62 -1.18
N PHE A 8 -61.63 59.81 -2.23
CA PHE A 8 -62.61 59.26 -3.19
C PHE A 8 -61.88 58.46 -4.30
N MET A 9 -62.06 57.14 -4.37
CA MET A 9 -62.07 56.36 -5.63
C MET A 9 -62.60 54.92 -5.38
N PRO A 10 -63.22 54.28 -6.39
CA PRO A 10 -64.27 53.29 -6.20
C PRO A 10 -63.77 51.87 -5.91
N VAL A 11 -64.54 51.16 -5.08
CA VAL A 11 -64.39 49.72 -4.81
C VAL A 11 -64.88 48.94 -6.04
N LYS A 12 -63.94 48.35 -6.80
CA LYS A 12 -64.25 47.23 -7.67
C LYS A 12 -64.31 45.97 -6.80
N GLY A 13 -65.50 45.40 -6.64
CA GLY A 13 -65.69 44.08 -6.07
C GLY A 13 -64.97 43.05 -6.93
N TYR A 14 -63.86 42.50 -6.44
CA TYR A 14 -63.31 41.26 -6.97
C TYR A 14 -64.21 40.12 -6.49
N SER A 15 -65.04 39.60 -7.40
CA SER A 15 -65.61 38.26 -7.28
C SER A 15 -64.45 37.28 -7.06
N GLN A 16 -64.41 36.63 -5.90
CA GLN A 16 -63.55 35.47 -5.69
C GLN A 16 -64.08 34.35 -6.58
N ALA A 17 -63.37 34.06 -7.66
CA ALA A 17 -63.56 32.81 -8.39
C ALA A 17 -63.37 31.66 -7.40
N GLY A 18 -64.41 30.85 -7.20
CA GLY A 18 -64.34 29.70 -6.29
C GLY A 18 -63.24 28.73 -6.72
N LYS A 19 -62.50 28.22 -5.74
CA LYS A 19 -61.48 27.18 -5.95
C LYS A 19 -62.10 26.00 -6.71
N LYS A 20 -61.38 25.46 -7.69
CA LYS A 20 -61.80 24.28 -8.45
C LYS A 20 -61.07 23.04 -7.97
N THR A 21 -61.83 22.02 -7.59
CA THR A 21 -61.29 20.70 -7.28
C THR A 21 -60.92 19.98 -8.56
N ILE A 22 -59.63 19.70 -8.74
CA ILE A 22 -59.10 18.88 -9.82
C ILE A 22 -58.89 17.47 -9.30
N THR A 23 -59.46 16.49 -9.99
CA THR A 23 -59.20 15.07 -9.74
C THR A 23 -58.42 14.49 -10.91
N GLY A 24 -57.53 13.53 -10.66
CA GLY A 24 -56.72 13.00 -11.76
C GLY A 24 -56.00 11.72 -11.44
N LYS A 25 -55.46 11.08 -12.47
CA LYS A 25 -54.64 9.86 -12.35
C LYS A 25 -53.30 10.07 -13.05
N VAL A 26 -52.21 9.67 -12.39
CA VAL A 26 -50.86 9.68 -12.92
C VAL A 26 -50.42 8.26 -13.25
N THR A 27 -49.99 8.04 -14.49
CA THR A 27 -49.45 6.75 -14.95
C THR A 27 -48.11 6.94 -15.64
N ASP A 28 -47.34 5.86 -15.77
CA ASP A 28 -46.14 5.82 -16.61
C ASP A 28 -46.51 5.70 -18.11
N THR A 29 -45.49 5.59 -18.97
CA THR A 29 -45.63 5.35 -20.41
C THR A 29 -46.20 3.96 -20.76
N ALA A 30 -46.11 2.98 -19.85
CA ALA A 30 -46.67 1.64 -19.99
C ALA A 30 -48.12 1.53 -19.48
N GLY A 31 -48.67 2.59 -18.88
CA GLY A 31 -50.04 2.66 -18.34
C GLY A 31 -50.18 2.19 -16.89
N VAL A 32 -49.07 1.90 -16.19
CA VAL A 32 -49.04 1.53 -14.78
C VAL A 32 -49.23 2.78 -13.92
N ALA A 33 -50.05 2.68 -12.86
CA ALA A 33 -50.30 3.80 -11.96
C ALA A 33 -49.08 4.08 -11.06
N ILE A 34 -48.73 5.35 -10.88
CA ILE A 34 -47.56 5.75 -10.09
C ILE A 34 -48.01 6.34 -8.74
N PRO A 35 -47.77 5.64 -7.61
CA PRO A 35 -48.05 6.17 -6.28
C PRO A 35 -46.97 7.13 -5.79
N GLY A 36 -47.35 8.16 -5.01
CA GLY A 36 -46.41 9.11 -4.39
C GLY A 36 -45.89 10.24 -5.29
N VAL A 37 -46.48 10.47 -6.47
CA VAL A 37 -46.17 11.60 -7.34
C VAL A 37 -46.58 12.90 -6.65
N VAL A 38 -45.65 13.83 -6.50
CA VAL A 38 -45.93 15.15 -5.92
C VAL A 38 -46.61 16.01 -6.98
N VAL A 39 -47.82 16.48 -6.68
CA VAL A 39 -48.61 17.40 -7.51
C VAL A 39 -48.68 18.73 -6.79
N ALA A 40 -48.09 19.78 -7.34
CA ALA A 40 -48.03 21.10 -6.68
C ALA A 40 -48.24 22.25 -7.65
N THR A 41 -48.79 23.37 -7.16
CA THR A 41 -48.89 24.60 -7.92
C THR A 41 -47.51 25.25 -8.12
N VAL A 42 -47.23 25.72 -9.33
CA VAL A 42 -45.98 26.42 -9.70
C VAL A 42 -46.09 27.93 -9.50
N SER A 43 -47.30 28.47 -9.61
CA SER A 43 -47.64 29.89 -9.49
C SER A 43 -48.96 30.08 -8.75
N GLY A 44 -49.11 31.13 -7.94
CA GLY A 44 -50.31 31.37 -7.12
C GLY A 44 -50.21 30.79 -5.69
N ASN A 45 -51.34 30.49 -5.05
CA ASN A 45 -51.38 29.91 -3.71
C ASN A 45 -50.64 28.56 -3.65
N LYS A 46 -49.83 28.33 -2.60
CA LYS A 46 -49.05 27.10 -2.38
C LYS A 46 -49.97 25.95 -1.99
N ALA A 47 -50.54 25.26 -2.98
CA ALA A 47 -51.36 24.07 -2.79
C ALA A 47 -50.64 22.87 -3.42
N GLY A 48 -50.63 21.73 -2.72
CA GLY A 48 -50.03 20.50 -3.24
C GLY A 48 -50.58 19.25 -2.57
N THR A 49 -50.51 18.13 -3.26
CA THR A 49 -50.97 16.81 -2.84
C THR A 49 -50.01 15.73 -3.37
N GLN A 50 -50.23 14.47 -3.00
CA GLN A 50 -49.52 13.32 -3.54
C GLN A 50 -50.50 12.29 -4.10
N THR A 51 -50.08 11.51 -5.10
CA THR A 51 -50.91 10.42 -5.62
C THR A 51 -51.01 9.25 -4.64
N ASP A 52 -52.19 8.63 -4.56
CA ASP A 52 -52.45 7.43 -3.76
C ASP A 52 -51.86 6.14 -4.40
N ASN A 53 -52.08 4.99 -3.76
CA ASN A 53 -51.61 3.67 -4.23
C ASN A 53 -52.13 3.29 -5.65
N ASN A 54 -53.19 3.94 -6.13
CA ASN A 54 -53.79 3.72 -7.44
C ASN A 54 -53.44 4.85 -8.43
N GLY A 55 -52.48 5.72 -8.07
CA GLY A 55 -52.01 6.85 -8.86
C GLY A 55 -52.98 8.02 -8.93
N ARG A 56 -54.03 8.07 -8.08
CA ARG A 56 -55.04 9.13 -8.11
C ARG A 56 -54.67 10.30 -7.20
N PHE A 57 -55.03 11.52 -7.59
CA PHE A 57 -54.85 12.72 -6.77
C PHE A 57 -56.09 13.62 -6.80
N ILE A 58 -56.24 14.43 -5.76
CA ILE A 58 -57.27 15.47 -5.64
C ILE A 58 -56.61 16.75 -5.12
N LEU A 59 -56.81 17.86 -5.82
CA LEU A 59 -56.22 19.15 -5.46
C LEU A 59 -57.11 20.33 -5.83
N ASP A 60 -57.36 21.24 -4.88
CA ASP A 60 -58.10 22.48 -5.11
C ASP A 60 -57.17 23.58 -5.60
N VAL A 61 -57.43 24.12 -6.79
CA VAL A 61 -56.63 25.19 -7.39
C VAL A 61 -57.46 26.26 -8.07
N ASP A 62 -56.88 27.45 -8.20
CA ASP A 62 -57.46 28.57 -8.93
C ASP A 62 -57.30 28.34 -10.46
N PRO A 63 -58.32 28.68 -11.28
CA PRO A 63 -58.19 28.62 -12.74
C PRO A 63 -57.04 29.47 -13.26
N GLY A 64 -56.24 28.95 -14.19
CA GLY A 64 -55.06 29.62 -14.76
C GLY A 64 -53.72 29.26 -14.10
N VAL A 65 -53.73 28.47 -13.02
CA VAL A 65 -52.52 28.01 -12.34
C VAL A 65 -51.87 26.83 -13.07
N GLN A 66 -50.53 26.80 -13.09
CA GLN A 66 -49.75 25.68 -13.61
C GLN A 66 -49.48 24.66 -12.50
N LEU A 67 -49.84 23.39 -12.73
CA LEU A 67 -49.50 22.26 -11.88
C LEU A 67 -48.20 21.60 -12.35
N ARG A 68 -47.32 21.30 -11.40
CA ARG A 68 -46.11 20.50 -11.58
C ARG A 68 -46.36 19.10 -11.01
N PHE A 69 -46.07 18.10 -11.83
CA PHE A 69 -46.03 16.69 -11.48
C PHE A 69 -44.57 16.25 -11.41
N SER A 70 -44.10 15.85 -10.24
CA SER A 70 -42.71 15.43 -10.03
C SER A 70 -42.64 14.14 -9.22
N PHE A 71 -41.87 13.18 -9.71
CA PHE A 71 -41.58 11.92 -9.05
C PHE A 71 -40.15 11.47 -9.41
N ILE A 72 -39.46 10.83 -8.47
CA ILE A 72 -38.06 10.43 -8.66
C ILE A 72 -38.00 9.38 -9.79
N GLY A 73 -37.12 9.60 -10.78
CA GLY A 73 -36.96 8.74 -11.95
C GLY A 73 -37.91 9.04 -13.12
N TYR A 74 -38.64 10.16 -13.07
CA TYR A 74 -39.57 10.58 -14.12
C TYR A 74 -39.38 12.05 -14.49
N VAL A 75 -39.53 12.38 -15.77
CA VAL A 75 -39.38 13.75 -16.27
C VAL A 75 -40.50 14.62 -15.70
N GLU A 76 -40.12 15.74 -15.06
CA GLU A 76 -41.07 16.72 -14.52
C GLU A 76 -42.01 17.23 -15.62
N LYS A 77 -43.32 17.15 -15.37
CA LYS A 77 -44.34 17.61 -16.32
C LYS A 77 -45.14 18.76 -15.73
N ARG A 78 -45.29 19.83 -16.51
CA ARG A 78 -46.07 21.01 -16.12
C ARG A 78 -47.31 21.15 -17.00
N ILE A 79 -48.47 21.34 -16.39
CA ILE A 79 -49.76 21.46 -17.09
C ILE A 79 -50.51 22.68 -16.55
N THR A 80 -50.93 23.57 -17.44
CA THR A 80 -51.75 24.75 -17.09
C THR A 80 -53.22 24.37 -17.00
N ILE A 81 -53.87 24.70 -15.89
CA ILE A 81 -55.29 24.39 -15.65
C ILE A 81 -56.17 25.48 -16.25
N THR A 82 -57.03 25.11 -17.19
CA THR A 82 -58.04 26.00 -17.79
C THR A 82 -59.37 25.93 -17.05
N ALA A 83 -60.27 26.90 -17.24
CA ALA A 83 -61.55 26.99 -16.52
C ALA A 83 -62.46 25.74 -16.66
N ASN A 84 -62.27 24.95 -17.71
CA ASN A 84 -63.07 23.75 -18.02
C ASN A 84 -62.40 22.43 -17.57
N THR A 85 -61.20 22.47 -16.99
CA THR A 85 -60.50 21.25 -16.58
C THR A 85 -61.00 20.81 -15.19
N THR A 86 -61.61 19.62 -15.09
CA THR A 86 -62.06 19.00 -13.82
C THR A 86 -61.43 17.62 -13.57
N VAL A 87 -61.05 16.93 -14.65
CA VAL A 87 -60.36 15.63 -14.63
C VAL A 87 -59.05 15.73 -15.41
N LEU A 88 -57.95 15.28 -14.83
CA LEU A 88 -56.63 15.34 -15.46
C LEU A 88 -55.88 14.00 -15.40
N ASN A 89 -55.72 13.35 -16.56
CA ASN A 89 -54.89 12.15 -16.68
C ASN A 89 -53.50 12.51 -17.18
N VAL A 90 -52.47 12.22 -16.38
CA VAL A 90 -51.08 12.63 -16.66
C VAL A 90 -50.23 11.39 -16.88
N LYS A 91 -49.67 11.28 -18.08
CA LYS A 91 -48.58 10.33 -18.36
C LYS A 91 -47.24 10.99 -18.07
N LEU A 92 -46.48 10.43 -17.14
CA LEU A 92 -45.09 10.78 -16.89
C LEU A 92 -44.18 9.84 -17.68
N ALA A 93 -43.24 10.40 -18.42
CA ALA A 93 -42.19 9.61 -19.06
C ALA A 93 -41.11 9.30 -18.02
N GLU A 94 -40.62 8.06 -17.99
CA GLU A 94 -39.42 7.72 -17.24
C GLU A 94 -38.29 8.66 -17.68
N ASP A 95 -37.58 9.19 -16.69
CA ASP A 95 -36.38 9.97 -16.94
C ASP A 95 -35.26 9.00 -17.33
N ALA A 96 -35.12 8.79 -18.65
CA ALA A 96 -34.06 7.98 -19.24
C ALA A 96 -32.68 8.66 -19.16
N VAL A 97 -32.56 9.80 -18.46
CA VAL A 97 -31.26 10.33 -18.07
C VAL A 97 -30.69 9.38 -17.02
N GLN A 98 -29.86 8.44 -17.50
CA GLN A 98 -28.83 7.82 -16.66
C GLN A 98 -28.20 8.96 -15.87
N ALA A 99 -28.36 8.96 -14.54
CA ALA A 99 -27.80 10.00 -13.68
C ALA A 99 -26.36 10.27 -14.14
N GLU A 100 -26.10 11.49 -14.63
CA GLU A 100 -24.80 11.82 -15.25
C GLU A 100 -23.70 11.56 -14.23
N GLU A 101 -22.99 10.45 -14.38
CA GLU A 101 -21.94 10.07 -13.46
C GLU A 101 -20.78 11.04 -13.66
N VAL A 102 -20.44 11.77 -12.60
CA VAL A 102 -19.34 12.73 -12.59
C VAL A 102 -18.12 12.06 -11.98
N VAL A 103 -17.01 12.09 -12.71
CA VAL A 103 -15.71 11.61 -12.23
C VAL A 103 -14.83 12.82 -11.93
N ILE A 104 -14.04 12.71 -10.88
CA ILE A 104 -13.03 13.71 -10.56
C ILE A 104 -11.77 13.38 -11.35
N THR A 105 -11.42 14.28 -12.24
CA THR A 105 -10.21 14.17 -13.07
C THR A 105 -9.12 15.07 -12.51
N ALA A 106 -8.02 15.24 -13.25
CA ALA A 106 -6.90 16.05 -12.81
C ALA A 106 -7.33 17.43 -12.30
N LEU A 107 -6.68 17.89 -11.24
CA LEU A 107 -6.86 19.18 -10.57
C LEU A 107 -8.25 19.38 -9.97
N GLY A 108 -8.91 18.29 -9.57
CA GLY A 108 -10.23 18.32 -8.92
C GLY A 108 -11.37 18.70 -9.86
N GLN A 109 -11.15 18.69 -11.18
CA GLN A 109 -12.17 19.01 -12.16
C GLN A 109 -13.21 17.90 -12.25
N LYS A 110 -14.48 18.29 -12.08
CA LYS A 110 -15.65 17.43 -12.21
C LYS A 110 -16.01 17.29 -13.67
N GLN A 111 -15.89 16.10 -14.23
CA GLN A 111 -16.21 15.84 -15.63
C GLN A 111 -17.27 14.76 -15.76
N ARG A 112 -18.16 14.93 -16.74
CA ARG A 112 -19.08 13.86 -17.14
C ARG A 112 -18.24 12.68 -17.60
N LYS A 113 -18.51 11.49 -17.07
CA LYS A 113 -17.80 10.24 -17.43
C LYS A 113 -17.74 10.01 -18.93
N GLU A 114 -18.77 10.44 -19.66
CA GLU A 114 -18.85 10.31 -21.11
C GLU A 114 -17.83 11.17 -21.86
N ALA A 115 -17.50 12.35 -21.33
CA ALA A 115 -16.58 13.29 -21.95
C ALA A 115 -15.10 12.96 -21.71
N ILE A 116 -14.80 11.98 -20.84
CA ILE A 116 -13.43 11.62 -20.49
C ILE A 116 -12.76 10.88 -21.64
N VAL A 117 -11.64 11.41 -22.14
CA VAL A 117 -10.87 10.80 -23.22
C VAL A 117 -9.76 9.88 -22.68
N GLY A 118 -9.13 10.25 -21.56
CA GLY A 118 -8.06 9.48 -20.93
C GLY A 118 -8.52 8.24 -20.16
N ALA A 119 -7.55 7.42 -19.75
CA ALA A 119 -7.77 6.22 -18.94
C ALA A 119 -7.89 6.60 -17.45
N VAL A 120 -9.14 6.76 -16.98
CA VAL A 120 -9.45 7.11 -15.59
C VAL A 120 -10.34 6.04 -14.97
N THR A 121 -9.88 5.43 -13.89
CA THR A 121 -10.67 4.47 -13.10
C THR A 121 -11.13 5.14 -11.81
N SER A 122 -12.44 5.30 -11.66
CA SER A 122 -13.05 5.82 -10.44
C SER A 122 -13.59 4.67 -9.59
N VAL A 123 -13.30 4.69 -8.30
CA VAL A 123 -13.72 3.66 -7.34
C VAL A 123 -14.61 4.30 -6.29
N ARG A 124 -15.72 3.61 -5.96
CA ARG A 124 -16.62 4.07 -4.89
C ARG A 124 -15.93 3.86 -3.55
N PRO A 125 -15.89 4.87 -2.66
CA PRO A 125 -15.23 4.71 -1.35
C PRO A 125 -15.77 3.53 -0.53
N GLY A 126 -17.06 3.21 -0.64
CA GLY A 126 -17.66 2.04 0.02
C GLY A 126 -17.01 0.71 -0.35
N ASP A 127 -16.51 0.57 -1.58
CA ASP A 127 -15.84 -0.65 -2.06
C ASP A 127 -14.43 -0.78 -1.46
N LEU A 128 -13.81 0.32 -1.00
CA LEU A 128 -12.49 0.35 -0.38
C LEU A 128 -12.53 0.10 1.14
N LYS A 129 -13.71 -0.09 1.73
CA LYS A 129 -13.82 -0.42 3.16
C LYS A 129 -13.26 -1.82 3.42
N VAL A 130 -12.35 -1.90 4.37
CA VAL A 130 -11.75 -3.13 4.91
C VAL A 130 -11.62 -2.98 6.42
N PRO A 131 -11.65 -4.07 7.21
CA PRO A 131 -11.42 -3.99 8.65
C PRO A 131 -9.92 -3.86 8.98
N ALA A 132 -9.23 -2.92 8.33
CA ALA A 132 -7.84 -2.56 8.55
C ALA A 132 -7.70 -1.03 8.65
N SER A 133 -6.72 -0.55 9.42
CA SER A 133 -6.39 0.88 9.52
C SER A 133 -5.61 1.41 8.30
N ASN A 134 -5.27 0.52 7.36
CA ASN A 134 -4.41 0.81 6.23
C ASN A 134 -5.17 0.73 4.89
N LEU A 135 -5.44 1.89 4.29
CA LEU A 135 -6.18 2.00 3.03
C LEU A 135 -5.44 1.35 1.84
N THR A 136 -4.11 1.39 1.81
CA THR A 136 -3.33 0.88 0.66
C THR A 136 -3.51 -0.61 0.44
N THR A 137 -3.84 -1.36 1.50
CA THR A 137 -4.13 -2.79 1.45
C THR A 137 -5.48 -3.13 0.80
N ALA A 138 -6.37 -2.13 0.63
CA ALA A 138 -7.70 -2.30 0.06
C ALA A 138 -7.72 -2.22 -1.48
N PHE A 139 -6.67 -1.70 -2.11
CA PHE A 139 -6.65 -1.47 -3.57
C PHE A 139 -6.50 -2.77 -4.37
N ALA A 140 -5.76 -3.73 -3.81
CA ALA A 140 -5.34 -4.92 -4.52
C ALA A 140 -6.55 -5.73 -5.02
N GLY A 141 -6.64 -5.91 -6.34
CA GLY A 141 -7.75 -6.60 -7.02
C GLY A 141 -9.07 -5.83 -7.12
N LYS A 142 -9.27 -4.73 -6.38
CA LYS A 142 -10.48 -3.89 -6.43
C LYS A 142 -10.40 -2.79 -7.49
N VAL A 143 -9.18 -2.40 -7.87
CA VAL A 143 -8.94 -1.36 -8.87
C VAL A 143 -8.19 -1.98 -10.06
N ALA A 144 -8.81 -1.96 -11.24
CA ALA A 144 -8.14 -2.39 -12.47
C ALA A 144 -6.94 -1.49 -12.77
N GLY A 145 -5.82 -2.11 -13.17
CA GLY A 145 -4.56 -1.42 -13.45
C GLY A 145 -3.69 -1.16 -12.23
N ILE A 146 -4.11 -1.50 -11.00
CA ILE A 146 -3.26 -1.43 -9.80
C ILE A 146 -2.75 -2.81 -9.40
N ILE A 147 -1.43 -2.92 -9.27
CA ILE A 147 -0.72 -4.07 -8.71
C ILE A 147 -0.25 -3.66 -7.32
N ALA A 148 -0.73 -4.33 -6.28
CA ALA A 148 -0.37 -4.01 -4.90
C ALA A 148 -0.13 -5.29 -4.08
N PHE A 149 0.93 -5.29 -3.27
CA PHE A 149 1.27 -6.40 -2.37
C PHE A 149 1.86 -5.85 -1.07
N GLN A 150 1.67 -6.60 0.02
CA GLN A 150 2.04 -6.17 1.36
C GLN A 150 3.18 -7.04 1.93
N PRO A 151 4.40 -6.50 2.12
CA PRO A 151 5.55 -7.30 2.55
C PRO A 151 5.58 -7.59 4.06
N SER A 152 4.85 -6.84 4.89
CA SER A 152 4.86 -6.99 6.36
C SER A 152 3.48 -6.77 6.96
N GLY A 153 3.16 -7.53 8.02
CA GLY A 153 1.92 -7.40 8.78
C GLY A 153 2.03 -6.57 10.07
N GLN A 154 3.18 -5.95 10.34
CA GLN A 154 3.41 -5.24 11.60
C GLN A 154 2.66 -3.89 11.62
N PRO A 155 1.87 -3.58 12.66
CA PRO A 155 1.23 -2.27 12.80
C PRO A 155 2.21 -1.10 12.68
N GLY A 156 1.86 -0.12 11.85
CA GLY A 156 2.72 1.03 11.54
C GLY A 156 3.70 0.78 10.37
N GLN A 157 4.04 -0.47 10.08
CA GLN A 157 4.93 -0.91 8.98
C GLN A 157 4.20 -1.85 7.99
N ASP A 158 2.90 -1.66 7.83
CA ASP A 158 1.97 -2.51 7.08
C ASP A 158 1.53 -1.92 5.74
N ASN A 159 2.22 -0.88 5.25
CA ASN A 159 1.89 -0.25 3.97
C ASN A 159 2.12 -1.23 2.82
N ALA A 160 1.16 -1.27 1.89
CA ALA A 160 1.33 -2.03 0.65
C ALA A 160 2.23 -1.25 -0.32
N ASN A 161 3.09 -1.95 -1.04
CA ASN A 161 3.75 -1.42 -2.22
C ASN A 161 2.77 -1.52 -3.38
N PHE A 162 2.65 -0.48 -4.20
CA PHE A 162 1.71 -0.48 -5.31
C PHE A 162 2.22 0.26 -6.55
N PHE A 163 1.83 -0.27 -7.72
CA PHE A 163 2.20 0.25 -9.03
C PHE A 163 0.96 0.38 -9.91
N ILE A 164 0.92 1.42 -10.74
CA ILE A 164 -0.09 1.57 -11.80
C ILE A 164 0.50 0.99 -13.09
N ARG A 165 -0.18 0.01 -13.69
CA ARG A 165 0.27 -0.70 -14.91
C ARG A 165 1.62 -1.42 -14.77
N GLY A 166 1.89 -1.90 -13.56
CA GLY A 166 3.12 -2.62 -13.21
C GLY A 166 4.36 -1.73 -13.19
N VAL A 167 5.55 -2.35 -13.14
CA VAL A 167 6.82 -1.63 -13.11
C VAL A 167 7.16 -1.15 -14.52
N THR A 168 7.34 0.17 -14.69
CA THR A 168 7.60 0.79 -16.01
C THR A 168 9.02 1.33 -16.16
N THR A 169 9.81 1.40 -15.09
CA THR A 169 11.20 1.85 -15.10
C THR A 169 12.05 1.01 -14.15
N PHE A 170 13.34 0.83 -14.48
CA PHE A 170 14.34 0.35 -13.55
C PHE A 170 15.08 1.49 -12.82
N GLY A 171 14.76 2.75 -13.15
CA GLY A 171 15.30 3.94 -12.50
C GLY A 171 14.82 4.12 -11.05
N TYR A 172 15.11 5.29 -10.49
CA TYR A 172 14.97 5.60 -9.06
C TYR A 172 13.53 5.60 -8.56
N ARG A 173 12.69 6.57 -8.95
CA ARG A 173 11.32 6.69 -8.41
C ARG A 173 10.31 5.93 -9.27
N ARG A 174 9.77 4.84 -8.72
CA ARG A 174 8.83 3.92 -9.39
C ARG A 174 7.38 4.09 -8.92
N ASP A 175 7.17 4.73 -7.77
CA ASP A 175 5.85 4.93 -7.18
C ASP A 175 5.02 5.96 -7.95
N PRO A 176 3.68 5.85 -7.94
CA PRO A 176 2.79 6.84 -8.54
C PRO A 176 2.71 8.13 -7.71
N LEU A 177 2.29 9.23 -8.34
CA LEU A 177 2.00 10.48 -7.63
C LEU A 177 0.69 10.35 -6.85
N ILE A 178 0.68 10.76 -5.59
CA ILE A 178 -0.51 10.69 -4.73
C ILE A 178 -0.94 12.11 -4.40
N LEU A 179 -2.21 12.42 -4.67
CA LEU A 179 -2.81 13.72 -4.42
C LEU A 179 -4.04 13.56 -3.54
N ILE A 180 -4.05 14.25 -2.40
CA ILE A 180 -5.23 14.39 -1.55
C ILE A 180 -5.65 15.85 -1.62
N ASP A 181 -6.87 16.11 -2.11
CA ASP A 181 -7.39 17.46 -2.33
C ASP A 181 -6.45 18.36 -3.18
N ASN A 182 -5.82 17.74 -4.20
CA ASN A 182 -4.84 18.33 -5.14
C ASN A 182 -3.46 18.70 -4.53
N VAL A 183 -3.12 18.23 -3.33
CA VAL A 183 -1.80 18.44 -2.72
C VAL A 183 -1.02 17.12 -2.69
N GLU A 184 0.28 17.15 -3.04
CA GLU A 184 1.16 15.97 -2.99
C GLU A 184 1.27 15.43 -1.57
N MET A 185 1.03 14.13 -1.43
CA MET A 185 1.06 13.39 -0.17
C MET A 185 1.90 12.13 -0.32
N THR A 186 2.32 11.56 0.81
CA THR A 186 3.11 10.31 0.80
C THR A 186 2.21 9.08 0.72
N SER A 187 2.80 7.92 0.40
CA SER A 187 2.10 6.62 0.48
C SER A 187 1.62 6.33 1.91
N THR A 188 2.38 6.75 2.93
CA THR A 188 1.98 6.64 4.33
C THR A 188 0.76 7.51 4.65
N ASP A 189 0.70 8.74 4.14
CA ASP A 189 -0.48 9.60 4.34
C ASP A 189 -1.73 8.98 3.73
N LEU A 190 -1.61 8.42 2.52
CA LEU A 190 -2.70 7.70 1.87
C LEU A 190 -3.11 6.46 2.66
N ALA A 191 -2.13 5.69 3.15
CA ALA A 191 -2.36 4.50 3.95
C ALA A 191 -3.15 4.79 5.22
N ARG A 192 -2.92 5.94 5.87
CA ARG A 192 -3.62 6.30 7.11
C ARG A 192 -5.00 6.92 6.84
N LEU A 193 -5.28 7.44 5.65
CA LEU A 193 -6.54 8.14 5.36
C LEU A 193 -7.78 7.25 5.60
N GLN A 194 -8.75 7.76 6.36
CA GLN A 194 -10.00 7.06 6.63
C GLN A 194 -10.92 7.05 5.41
N VAL A 195 -11.40 5.85 5.04
CA VAL A 195 -12.32 5.66 3.91
C VAL A 195 -13.63 6.44 4.10
N ASP A 196 -14.09 6.60 5.34
CA ASP A 196 -15.31 7.33 5.66
C ASP A 196 -15.21 8.85 5.37
N ASP A 197 -13.99 9.37 5.21
CA ASP A 197 -13.74 10.78 4.90
C ASP A 197 -13.53 11.02 3.39
N ILE A 198 -13.48 9.96 2.59
CA ILE A 198 -13.26 10.02 1.14
C ILE A 198 -14.59 10.24 0.41
N GLU A 199 -14.66 11.26 -0.44
CA GLU A 199 -15.75 11.50 -1.37
C GLU A 199 -15.57 10.68 -2.65
N SER A 200 -14.36 10.69 -3.20
CA SER A 200 -14.04 9.94 -4.42
C SER A 200 -12.57 9.51 -4.44
N PHE A 201 -12.33 8.37 -5.09
CA PHE A 201 -11.00 7.81 -5.31
C PHE A 201 -10.85 7.55 -6.81
N SER A 202 -9.91 8.23 -7.45
CA SER A 202 -9.69 8.15 -8.90
C SER A 202 -8.24 7.80 -9.21
N VAL A 203 -8.03 6.95 -10.19
CA VAL A 203 -6.70 6.51 -10.65
C VAL A 203 -6.55 6.89 -12.11
N LEU A 204 -5.57 7.75 -12.37
CA LEU A 204 -5.24 8.28 -13.69
C LEU A 204 -4.06 7.47 -14.23
N LYS A 205 -4.28 6.72 -15.31
CA LYS A 205 -3.38 5.64 -15.75
C LYS A 205 -2.62 5.92 -17.05
N ASP A 206 -3.04 6.91 -17.81
CA ASP A 206 -2.42 7.28 -19.09
C ASP A 206 -1.88 8.71 -19.10
N ALA A 207 -1.11 9.01 -20.15
CA ALA A 207 -0.52 10.34 -20.35
C ALA A 207 -1.58 11.44 -20.44
N SER A 208 -2.69 11.22 -21.17
CA SER A 208 -3.75 12.24 -21.31
C SER A 208 -4.33 12.64 -19.95
N ALA A 209 -4.56 11.67 -19.06
CA ALA A 209 -5.12 11.91 -17.74
C ALA A 209 -4.12 12.49 -16.73
N THR A 210 -2.81 12.27 -16.93
CA THR A 210 -1.76 12.66 -15.98
C THR A 210 -0.95 13.89 -16.39
N ALA A 211 -0.98 14.28 -17.68
CA ALA A 211 -0.18 15.38 -18.23
C ALA A 211 -0.35 16.71 -17.49
N LEU A 212 -1.53 16.97 -16.94
CA LEU A 212 -1.82 18.20 -16.20
C LEU A 212 -1.03 18.32 -14.88
N TYR A 213 -0.58 17.20 -14.32
CA TYR A 213 0.30 17.16 -13.15
C TYR A 213 1.79 17.13 -13.51
N GLY A 214 2.11 17.08 -14.80
CA GLY A 214 3.44 17.27 -15.34
C GLY A 214 4.46 16.21 -14.91
N ALA A 215 5.62 16.70 -14.47
CA ALA A 215 6.87 16.02 -14.16
C ALA A 215 6.82 14.74 -13.32
N ARG A 216 5.71 14.48 -12.62
CA ARG A 216 5.60 13.34 -11.68
C ARG A 216 4.42 12.42 -12.00
N GLY A 217 3.68 12.70 -13.07
CA GLY A 217 2.55 11.88 -13.50
C GLY A 217 2.94 10.63 -14.30
N GLY A 218 4.22 10.47 -14.66
CA GLY A 218 4.68 9.44 -15.61
C GLY A 218 4.51 7.99 -15.16
N ASN A 219 4.35 7.76 -13.86
CA ASN A 219 4.06 6.45 -13.25
C ASN A 219 2.57 6.30 -12.86
N GLY A 220 1.70 7.21 -13.31
CA GLY A 220 0.30 7.30 -12.93
C GLY A 220 0.06 8.18 -11.70
N VAL A 221 -1.21 8.57 -11.48
CA VAL A 221 -1.61 9.46 -10.39
C VAL A 221 -2.82 8.87 -9.66
N ILE A 222 -2.76 8.82 -8.32
CA ILE A 222 -3.89 8.53 -7.45
C ILE A 222 -4.43 9.86 -6.92
N LEU A 223 -5.69 10.15 -7.23
CA LEU A 223 -6.38 11.34 -6.79
C LEU A 223 -7.49 10.98 -5.80
N VAL A 224 -7.39 11.53 -4.60
CA VAL A 224 -8.39 11.38 -3.54
C VAL A 224 -9.00 12.74 -3.24
N LYS A 225 -10.32 12.82 -3.30
CA LYS A 225 -11.07 14.00 -2.83
C LYS A 225 -11.76 13.68 -1.52
N THR A 226 -11.65 14.56 -0.54
CA THR A 226 -12.29 14.40 0.77
C THR A 226 -13.67 15.03 0.81
N LYS A 227 -14.52 14.52 1.71
CA LYS A 227 -15.92 14.96 1.82
C LYS A 227 -16.01 16.42 2.22
N GLU A 228 -16.95 17.13 1.60
CA GLU A 228 -17.29 18.51 1.90
C GLU A 228 -18.67 18.60 2.56
N GLY A 229 -18.94 19.73 3.20
CA GLY A 229 -20.21 19.97 3.88
C GLY A 229 -21.39 20.03 2.90
N LYS A 230 -22.56 19.56 3.35
CA LYS A 230 -23.81 19.62 2.57
C LYS A 230 -24.82 20.52 3.25
N ILE A 231 -25.62 21.24 2.45
CA ILE A 231 -26.73 22.05 2.94
C ILE A 231 -27.75 21.14 3.63
N GLY A 232 -28.12 21.51 4.86
CA GLY A 232 -29.11 20.78 5.64
C GLY A 232 -28.78 20.72 7.12
N LYS A 233 -29.66 20.03 7.86
CA LYS A 233 -29.43 19.75 9.29
C LYS A 233 -28.13 18.98 9.46
N ALA A 234 -27.44 19.23 10.57
CA ALA A 234 -26.25 18.48 10.95
C ALA A 234 -26.59 16.98 11.00
N GLN A 235 -25.80 16.19 10.28
CA GLN A 235 -25.83 14.73 10.31
C GLN A 235 -24.58 14.27 11.02
N ILE A 236 -24.76 13.46 12.05
CA ILE A 236 -23.67 12.92 12.85
C ILE A 236 -23.59 11.42 12.57
N SER A 237 -22.43 10.93 12.16
CA SER A 237 -22.18 9.49 12.01
C SER A 237 -21.06 9.08 12.96
N VAL A 238 -21.31 8.02 13.73
CA VAL A 238 -20.34 7.42 14.64
C VAL A 238 -20.15 5.96 14.24
N ARG A 239 -18.91 5.56 14.02
CA ARG A 239 -18.52 4.18 13.76
C ARG A 239 -17.57 3.73 14.85
N MET A 240 -17.84 2.57 15.44
CA MET A 240 -16.98 1.94 16.44
C MET A 240 -16.72 0.50 16.02
N GLU A 241 -15.48 0.06 16.16
CA GLU A 241 -15.02 -1.26 15.74
C GLU A 241 -14.08 -1.88 16.78
N GLY A 242 -14.30 -3.17 17.04
CA GLY A 242 -13.41 -4.01 17.82
C GLY A 242 -12.99 -5.21 16.99
N SER A 243 -11.69 -5.39 16.81
CA SER A 243 -11.14 -6.47 16.00
C SER A 243 -10.17 -7.34 16.79
N THR A 244 -10.09 -8.60 16.39
CA THR A 244 -9.09 -9.57 16.84
C THR A 244 -8.33 -10.07 15.62
N SER A 245 -7.00 -10.08 15.69
CA SER A 245 -6.12 -10.50 14.61
C SER A 245 -5.16 -11.61 15.02
N SER A 246 -4.79 -12.44 14.06
CA SER A 246 -3.82 -13.53 14.20
C SER A 246 -3.00 -13.72 12.92
N PRO A 247 -1.81 -14.32 12.95
CA PRO A 247 -1.03 -14.60 11.74
C PRO A 247 -1.80 -15.47 10.72
N ILE A 248 -1.72 -15.15 9.42
CA ILE A 248 -2.36 -15.96 8.35
C ILE A 248 -1.78 -17.38 8.31
N SER A 249 -0.45 -17.47 8.32
CA SER A 249 0.32 -18.70 8.32
C SER A 249 1.52 -18.50 9.26
N PRO A 250 1.49 -19.04 10.49
CA PRO A 250 2.63 -18.96 11.39
C PRO A 250 3.76 -19.85 10.88
N LEU A 251 4.99 -19.36 10.96
CA LEU A 251 6.19 -20.15 10.67
C LEU A 251 6.28 -21.32 11.65
N GLN A 252 6.48 -22.53 11.12
CA GLN A 252 6.65 -23.75 11.91
C GLN A 252 8.13 -24.10 11.98
N ILE A 253 8.64 -24.25 13.20
CA ILE A 253 10.02 -24.59 13.49
C ILE A 253 10.04 -25.98 14.14
N ALA A 254 11.05 -26.77 13.80
CA ALA A 254 11.26 -28.10 14.36
C ALA A 254 11.35 -28.06 15.88
N ASP A 255 10.86 -29.10 16.54
CA ASP A 255 10.97 -29.20 17.98
C ASP A 255 12.45 -29.31 18.43
N PRO A 256 12.75 -28.97 19.69
CA PRO A 256 14.13 -28.94 20.19
C PRO A 256 14.87 -30.28 20.07
N VAL A 257 14.18 -31.42 20.12
CA VAL A 257 14.79 -32.76 20.01
C VAL A 257 15.11 -33.07 18.55
N THR A 258 14.19 -32.77 17.63
CA THR A 258 14.43 -32.87 16.19
C THR A 258 15.60 -31.99 15.75
N TYR A 259 15.68 -30.75 16.27
CA TYR A 259 16.83 -29.87 16.05
C TYR A 259 18.17 -30.53 16.41
N MET A 260 18.28 -31.15 17.59
CA MET A 260 19.53 -31.81 18.02
C MET A 260 19.88 -33.03 17.17
N LYS A 261 18.88 -33.84 16.78
CA LYS A 261 19.09 -35.02 15.95
C LYS A 261 19.61 -34.62 14.56
N LEU A 262 18.96 -33.66 13.92
CA LEU A 262 19.35 -33.16 12.61
C LEU A 262 20.70 -32.44 12.64
N TYR A 263 21.05 -31.76 13.74
CA TYR A 263 22.38 -31.16 13.88
C TYR A 263 23.47 -32.24 13.91
N ASN A 264 23.26 -33.32 14.66
CA ASN A 264 24.20 -34.46 14.70
C ASN A 264 24.29 -35.14 13.33
N GLU A 265 23.17 -35.32 12.62
CA GLU A 265 23.13 -35.87 11.25
C GLU A 265 23.90 -34.98 10.26
N ALA A 266 23.71 -33.66 10.31
CA ALA A 266 24.40 -32.70 9.46
C ALA A 266 25.93 -32.74 9.64
N LEU A 267 26.39 -33.10 10.84
CA LEU A 267 27.82 -33.30 11.14
C LEU A 267 28.32 -34.65 10.63
N SER A 268 27.62 -35.75 10.95
CA SER A 268 28.06 -37.10 10.61
C SER A 268 28.12 -37.32 9.10
N THR A 269 27.16 -36.78 8.36
CA THR A 269 27.08 -36.91 6.90
C THR A 269 28.10 -36.04 6.16
N ARG A 270 28.82 -35.14 6.83
CA ARG A 270 29.84 -34.25 6.21
C ARG A 270 31.27 -34.61 6.64
N ASN A 271 31.49 -35.84 7.10
CA ASN A 271 32.80 -36.38 7.53
C ASN A 271 33.50 -35.56 8.63
N SER A 272 32.74 -34.88 9.49
CA SER A 272 33.29 -34.14 10.63
C SER A 272 33.18 -34.98 11.91
N PRO A 273 34.27 -35.19 12.67
CA PRO A 273 34.22 -36.02 13.87
C PRO A 273 33.45 -35.35 15.02
N GLY A 274 32.58 -36.13 15.68
CA GLY A 274 31.92 -35.79 16.94
C GLY A 274 30.44 -35.45 16.83
N ALA A 275 29.62 -36.03 17.73
CA ALA A 275 28.23 -35.64 17.95
C ALA A 275 28.16 -34.69 19.17
N PRO A 276 28.00 -33.36 18.98
CA PRO A 276 28.01 -32.41 20.09
C PRO A 276 26.80 -32.57 21.01
N TYR A 277 25.69 -33.11 20.52
CA TYR A 277 24.54 -33.47 21.35
C TYR A 277 24.58 -34.95 21.71
N THR A 278 24.99 -35.27 22.94
CA THR A 278 25.07 -36.66 23.43
C THR A 278 23.66 -37.29 23.58
N PRO A 279 23.54 -38.64 23.49
CA PRO A 279 22.25 -39.32 23.73
C PRO A 279 21.62 -38.95 25.08
N ASN A 280 22.44 -38.78 26.12
CA ASN A 280 21.98 -38.32 27.43
C ASN A 280 21.37 -36.92 27.37
N LYS A 281 22.00 -35.96 26.68
CA LYS A 281 21.42 -34.62 26.52
C LYS A 281 20.08 -34.69 25.79
N ILE A 282 20.00 -35.44 24.69
CA ILE A 282 18.77 -35.61 23.91
C ILE A 282 17.63 -36.20 24.76
N LEU A 283 17.90 -37.28 25.50
CA LEU A 283 16.91 -37.94 26.35
C LEU A 283 16.43 -37.04 27.51
N ASN A 284 17.33 -36.30 28.16
CA ASN A 284 16.93 -35.39 29.24
C ASN A 284 16.16 -34.17 28.72
N THR A 285 16.51 -33.61 27.56
CA THR A 285 15.73 -32.54 26.92
C THR A 285 14.34 -33.05 26.48
N GLN A 286 14.25 -34.29 25.97
CA GLN A 286 12.97 -34.92 25.67
C GLN A 286 12.12 -35.11 26.94
N ALA A 287 12.75 -35.52 28.05
CA ALA A 287 12.08 -35.63 29.34
C ALA A 287 11.56 -34.27 29.83
N THR A 288 12.35 -33.19 29.68
CA THR A 288 11.91 -31.81 29.95
C THR A 288 10.70 -31.44 29.10
N MET A 289 10.76 -31.68 27.78
CA MET A 289 9.68 -31.35 26.85
C MET A 289 8.37 -32.09 27.18
N ASN A 290 8.47 -33.33 27.67
CA ASN A 290 7.33 -34.15 28.09
C ASN A 290 6.83 -33.84 29.51
N GLY A 291 7.49 -32.93 30.25
CA GLY A 291 7.15 -32.64 31.65
C GLY A 291 7.39 -33.82 32.60
N ALA A 292 8.37 -34.68 32.29
CA ALA A 292 8.63 -35.88 33.09
C ALA A 292 9.14 -35.51 34.51
N PRO A 293 8.69 -36.20 35.58
CA PRO A 293 9.18 -35.98 36.93
C PRO A 293 10.71 -36.13 37.02
N GLY A 294 11.38 -35.19 37.68
CA GLY A 294 12.84 -35.19 37.84
C GLY A 294 13.63 -34.57 36.68
N SER A 295 12.97 -34.13 35.61
CA SER A 295 13.61 -33.29 34.58
C SER A 295 13.87 -31.86 35.08
N ASN A 296 14.85 -31.17 34.49
CA ASN A 296 15.17 -29.78 34.84
C ASN A 296 15.21 -28.90 33.58
N PRO A 297 14.22 -28.00 33.39
CA PRO A 297 14.13 -27.17 32.19
C PRO A 297 15.23 -26.11 32.07
N TYR A 298 15.93 -25.81 33.17
CA TYR A 298 17.00 -24.82 33.17
C TYR A 298 18.35 -25.44 32.77
N VAL A 299 18.54 -26.73 33.05
CA VAL A 299 19.77 -27.47 32.70
C VAL A 299 19.66 -28.14 31.33
N TYR A 300 18.48 -28.69 31.02
CA TYR A 300 18.17 -29.30 29.73
C TYR A 300 17.04 -28.52 29.05
N PRO A 301 17.32 -27.30 28.55
CA PRO A 301 16.31 -26.43 27.98
C PRO A 301 15.70 -27.00 26.70
N ALA A 302 14.40 -26.78 26.56
CA ALA A 302 13.58 -27.10 25.38
C ALA A 302 12.70 -25.89 25.07
N VAL A 303 13.30 -24.80 24.58
CA VAL A 303 12.63 -23.50 24.45
C VAL A 303 11.95 -23.38 23.09
N ASN A 304 10.63 -23.17 23.10
CA ASN A 304 9.91 -22.71 21.91
C ASN A 304 9.90 -21.18 21.88
N TRP A 305 10.91 -20.58 21.24
CA TRP A 305 11.05 -19.12 21.15
C TRP A 305 9.83 -18.46 20.49
N MET A 306 9.23 -19.11 19.49
CA MET A 306 8.08 -18.55 18.77
C MET A 306 6.84 -18.44 19.67
N ASP A 307 6.50 -19.49 20.41
CA ASP A 307 5.39 -19.42 21.36
C ASP A 307 5.74 -18.51 22.55
N MET A 308 7.00 -18.45 22.99
CA MET A 308 7.41 -17.62 24.12
C MET A 308 7.31 -16.11 23.86
N LEU A 309 7.61 -15.67 22.64
CA LEU A 309 7.67 -14.24 22.31
C LEU A 309 6.38 -13.72 21.68
N PHE A 310 5.61 -14.57 21.01
CA PHE A 310 4.46 -14.16 20.21
C PHE A 310 3.13 -14.68 20.77
N LYS A 311 2.12 -13.81 20.77
CA LYS A 311 0.72 -14.11 21.07
C LYS A 311 0.08 -14.75 19.85
N LYS A 312 -0.84 -15.69 20.09
CA LYS A 312 -1.65 -16.30 19.04
C LYS A 312 -2.62 -15.29 18.41
N ASN A 313 -3.18 -14.41 19.24
CA ASN A 313 -4.13 -13.37 18.84
C ASN A 313 -3.78 -12.02 19.49
N THR A 314 -4.15 -10.92 18.85
CA THR A 314 -4.10 -9.55 19.39
C THR A 314 -5.39 -8.81 19.08
N SER A 315 -5.68 -7.73 19.82
CA SER A 315 -6.93 -6.98 19.65
C SER A 315 -6.66 -5.52 19.29
N THR A 316 -7.51 -4.96 18.46
CA THR A 316 -7.38 -3.62 17.89
C THR A 316 -8.72 -2.91 17.95
N GLN A 317 -8.69 -1.60 18.21
CA GLN A 317 -9.89 -0.77 18.37
C GLN A 317 -9.85 0.43 17.43
N ARG A 318 -10.99 0.77 16.85
CA ARG A 318 -11.14 1.93 15.97
C ARG A 318 -12.43 2.69 16.26
N ALA A 319 -12.36 4.00 16.15
CA ALA A 319 -13.50 4.89 16.25
C ALA A 319 -13.40 5.99 15.19
N ASN A 320 -14.50 6.26 14.49
CA ASN A 320 -14.62 7.37 13.56
C ASN A 320 -15.90 8.15 13.90
N LEU A 321 -15.77 9.47 13.99
CA LEU A 321 -16.86 10.42 14.14
C LEU A 321 -16.78 11.40 12.97
N ASN A 322 -17.89 11.59 12.27
CA ASN A 322 -18.00 12.65 11.27
C ASN A 322 -19.32 13.42 11.44
N ILE A 323 -19.24 14.71 11.15
CA ILE A 323 -20.33 15.68 11.25
C ILE A 323 -20.37 16.44 9.94
N SER A 324 -21.51 16.43 9.26
CA SER A 324 -21.73 17.17 8.03
C SER A 324 -22.99 18.01 8.15
N GLY A 325 -22.93 19.28 7.76
CA GLY A 325 -24.10 20.14 7.74
C GLY A 325 -23.79 21.55 7.22
N GLY A 326 -24.78 22.42 7.26
CA GLY A 326 -24.59 23.82 6.90
C GLY A 326 -25.84 24.52 6.39
N GLY A 327 -25.73 25.83 6.26
CA GLY A 327 -26.74 26.70 5.66
C GLY A 327 -26.42 27.04 4.20
N GLY A 328 -27.12 28.02 3.66
CA GLY A 328 -26.87 28.52 2.30
C GLY A 328 -25.56 29.31 2.15
N VAL A 329 -24.99 29.85 3.23
CA VAL A 329 -23.76 30.65 3.20
C VAL A 329 -22.53 29.82 3.54
N ALA A 330 -22.59 28.98 4.57
CA ALA A 330 -21.46 28.17 5.01
C ALA A 330 -21.87 26.71 5.18
N ARG A 331 -21.01 25.82 4.67
CA ARG A 331 -21.14 24.36 4.75
C ARG A 331 -19.89 23.81 5.41
N TYR A 332 -20.04 22.85 6.30
CA TYR A 332 -18.92 22.27 7.03
C TYR A 332 -18.99 20.74 7.04
N TYR A 333 -17.80 20.15 7.03
CA TYR A 333 -17.55 18.75 7.29
C TYR A 333 -16.42 18.66 8.31
N VAL A 334 -16.69 18.08 9.47
CA VAL A 334 -15.72 17.87 10.55
C VAL A 334 -15.65 16.39 10.83
N ALA A 335 -14.44 15.83 10.84
CA ALA A 335 -14.22 14.42 11.14
C ALA A 335 -13.08 14.24 12.15
N GLY A 336 -13.24 13.24 13.01
CA GLY A 336 -12.25 12.79 13.96
C GLY A 336 -12.15 11.27 13.90
N SER A 337 -10.93 10.74 13.86
CA SER A 337 -10.72 9.30 13.92
C SER A 337 -9.61 8.92 14.90
N TYR A 338 -9.78 7.74 15.48
CA TYR A 338 -8.83 7.13 16.39
C TYR A 338 -8.68 5.66 16.01
N SER A 339 -7.44 5.20 15.90
CA SER A 339 -7.11 3.78 15.76
C SER A 339 -5.98 3.42 16.72
N ASN A 340 -6.07 2.22 17.28
CA ASN A 340 -5.05 1.64 18.15
C ASN A 340 -4.82 0.20 17.73
N ASP A 341 -3.83 0.01 16.86
CA ASP A 341 -3.44 -1.28 16.33
C ASP A 341 -2.33 -1.89 17.20
N ASN A 342 -2.61 -3.06 17.78
CA ASN A 342 -1.63 -3.79 18.59
C ASN A 342 -0.97 -4.90 17.77
N GLY A 343 0.32 -5.13 18.00
CA GLY A 343 1.06 -6.27 17.48
C GLY A 343 0.85 -7.53 18.32
N ILE A 344 1.50 -8.60 17.90
CA ILE A 344 1.41 -9.94 18.49
C ILE A 344 2.54 -10.22 19.50
N LEU A 345 3.30 -9.23 19.98
CA LEU A 345 4.36 -9.52 20.95
C LEU A 345 3.77 -9.74 22.36
N LYS A 346 4.33 -10.71 23.09
CA LYS A 346 4.00 -10.95 24.50
C LYS A 346 4.59 -9.87 25.41
N THR A 347 3.95 -9.68 26.54
CA THR A 347 4.41 -8.82 27.64
C THR A 347 4.56 -9.71 28.87
N ASP A 348 5.61 -9.54 29.66
CA ASP A 348 5.86 -10.36 30.85
C ASP A 348 5.75 -9.52 32.13
N ILE A 349 5.21 -10.11 33.20
CA ILE A 349 5.03 -9.46 34.50
C ILE A 349 6.36 -9.16 35.21
N ARG A 350 7.44 -9.88 34.87
CA ARG A 350 8.79 -9.68 35.43
C ARG A 350 9.43 -8.40 34.93
N ASN A 351 8.80 -7.70 33.98
CA ASN A 351 9.29 -6.46 33.41
C ASN A 351 8.20 -5.39 33.40
N ASN A 352 8.55 -4.19 33.83
CA ASN A 352 7.62 -3.05 33.85
C ASN A 352 7.53 -2.32 32.49
N ASN A 353 8.33 -2.72 31.49
CA ASN A 353 8.28 -2.14 30.15
C ASN A 353 7.17 -2.77 29.30
N ASN A 354 6.34 -1.93 28.66
CA ASN A 354 5.43 -2.37 27.63
C ASN A 354 6.18 -2.47 26.29
N ASN A 355 6.51 -3.70 25.90
CA ASN A 355 7.31 -3.99 24.71
C ASN A 355 6.48 -4.51 23.54
N ASN A 356 5.14 -4.52 23.66
CA ASN A 356 4.32 -4.85 22.50
C ASN A 356 4.40 -3.74 21.46
N VAL A 357 4.45 -4.12 20.19
CA VAL A 357 4.23 -3.16 19.11
C VAL A 357 2.83 -2.58 19.28
N ARG A 358 2.74 -1.26 19.34
CA ARG A 358 1.48 -0.54 19.42
C ARG A 358 1.58 0.72 18.59
N PHE A 359 0.70 0.83 17.61
CA PHE A 359 0.60 1.98 16.73
C PHE A 359 -0.75 2.67 16.99
N LYS A 360 -0.70 3.93 17.41
CA LYS A 360 -1.88 4.77 17.58
C LYS A 360 -1.87 5.85 16.53
N ASN A 361 -3.02 6.07 15.92
CA ASN A 361 -3.23 7.16 14.99
C ASN A 361 -4.46 7.97 15.38
N TYR A 362 -4.28 9.28 15.40
CA TYR A 362 -5.32 10.28 15.63
C TYR A 362 -5.41 11.16 14.40
N GLN A 363 -6.61 11.37 13.88
CA GLN A 363 -6.82 12.28 12.75
C GLN A 363 -7.94 13.24 13.04
N LEU A 364 -7.72 14.48 12.66
CA LEU A 364 -8.70 15.56 12.72
C LEU A 364 -8.78 16.19 11.34
N ARG A 365 -9.99 16.41 10.84
CA ARG A 365 -10.26 17.08 9.57
C ARG A 365 -11.38 18.09 9.73
N SER A 366 -11.19 19.26 9.13
CA SER A 366 -12.22 20.28 9.00
C SER A 366 -12.17 20.85 7.59
N ASN A 367 -13.25 20.65 6.84
CA ASN A 367 -13.47 21.23 5.53
C ASN A 367 -14.65 22.21 5.64
N VAL A 368 -14.41 23.49 5.39
CA VAL A 368 -15.43 24.53 5.47
C VAL A 368 -15.50 25.26 4.13
N ASN A 369 -16.67 25.21 3.48
CA ASN A 369 -16.97 25.95 2.26
C ASN A 369 -17.82 27.17 2.62
N ILE A 370 -17.42 28.35 2.15
CA ILE A 370 -18.05 29.63 2.43
C ILE A 370 -18.36 30.34 1.11
N ASP A 371 -19.64 30.53 0.81
CA ASP A 371 -20.08 31.33 -0.32
C ASP A 371 -20.03 32.82 0.08
N LEU A 372 -18.88 33.46 -0.17
CA LEU A 372 -18.68 34.89 0.13
C LEU A 372 -19.63 35.76 -0.70
N THR A 373 -19.85 35.38 -1.96
CA THR A 373 -20.80 36.00 -2.88
C THR A 373 -21.46 34.92 -3.75
N ARG A 374 -22.37 35.29 -4.67
CA ARG A 374 -22.94 34.34 -5.63
C ARG A 374 -21.92 33.81 -6.65
N THR A 375 -20.77 34.48 -6.81
CA THR A 375 -19.72 34.14 -7.77
C THR A 375 -18.41 33.71 -7.11
N THR A 376 -18.25 33.94 -5.81
CA THR A 376 -17.02 33.67 -5.05
C THR A 376 -17.28 32.66 -3.94
N GLU A 377 -16.61 31.52 -4.00
CA GLU A 377 -16.56 30.52 -2.93
C GLU A 377 -15.13 30.47 -2.36
N LEU A 378 -15.02 30.49 -1.03
CA LEU A 378 -13.80 30.26 -0.28
C LEU A 378 -13.90 28.91 0.43
N ILE A 379 -12.90 28.05 0.26
CA ILE A 379 -12.82 26.75 0.92
C ILE A 379 -11.59 26.71 1.82
N VAL A 380 -11.78 26.39 3.09
CA VAL A 380 -10.72 26.19 4.06
C VAL A 380 -10.67 24.72 4.42
N ARG A 381 -9.52 24.07 4.19
CA ARG A 381 -9.27 22.68 4.57
C ARG A 381 -8.13 22.63 5.58
N LEU A 382 -8.43 22.07 6.75
CA LEU A 382 -7.47 21.82 7.80
C LEU A 382 -7.44 20.32 8.08
N SER A 383 -6.26 19.73 8.15
CA SER A 383 -6.10 18.35 8.61
C SER A 383 -4.88 18.19 9.50
N GLY A 384 -5.05 17.48 10.61
CA GLY A 384 -3.98 17.03 11.49
C GLY A 384 -3.95 15.50 11.54
N ASN A 385 -2.77 14.92 11.35
CA ASN A 385 -2.51 13.50 11.52
C ASN A 385 -1.39 13.34 12.56
N PHE A 386 -1.66 12.55 13.60
CA PHE A 386 -0.73 12.30 14.69
C PHE A 386 -0.55 10.79 14.85
N ASN A 387 0.69 10.33 14.69
CA ASN A 387 1.08 8.94 14.80
C ASN A 387 1.98 8.75 16.01
N GLU A 388 1.65 7.77 16.84
CA GLU A 388 2.45 7.39 18.00
C GLU A 388 2.77 5.90 17.88
N TYR A 389 4.05 5.58 17.99
CA TYR A 389 4.52 4.20 17.96
C TYR A 389 5.29 3.87 19.23
N VAL A 390 5.06 2.66 19.74
CA VAL A 390 5.91 2.03 20.74
C VAL A 390 6.17 0.60 20.29
N GLY A 391 7.41 0.13 20.39
CA GLY A 391 7.79 -1.24 20.11
C GLY A 391 9.07 -1.63 20.86
N PRO A 392 9.52 -2.89 20.73
CA PRO A 392 10.78 -3.32 21.31
C PRO A 392 11.95 -2.59 20.63
N MET A 393 13.13 -2.65 21.24
CA MET A 393 14.35 -2.23 20.55
C MET A 393 14.55 -3.07 19.28
N THR A 394 15.02 -2.45 18.21
CA THR A 394 15.35 -3.11 16.94
C THR A 394 16.49 -2.37 16.26
N ASN A 395 17.33 -3.10 15.55
CA ASN A 395 18.36 -2.53 14.68
C ASN A 395 17.80 -2.09 13.32
N ASP A 396 16.53 -2.42 13.02
CA ASP A 396 15.87 -2.05 11.77
C ASP A 396 15.45 -0.56 11.77
N PRO A 397 15.95 0.27 10.83
CA PRO A 397 15.58 1.68 10.73
C PRO A 397 14.08 1.92 10.47
N SER A 398 13.37 0.94 9.91
CA SER A 398 11.93 1.00 9.69
C SER A 398 11.10 0.77 10.96
N PHE A 399 11.72 0.41 12.10
CA PHE A 399 11.02 -0.02 13.31
C PHE A 399 10.31 -1.38 13.17
N ALA A 400 10.55 -2.12 12.09
CA ALA A 400 10.17 -3.52 12.05
C ALA A 400 10.89 -4.29 13.16
N THR A 401 10.17 -5.14 13.89
CA THR A 401 10.78 -5.94 14.94
C THR A 401 11.67 -7.00 14.31
N ASP A 402 12.90 -7.07 14.80
CA ASP A 402 13.88 -8.10 14.48
C ASP A 402 13.63 -9.39 15.27
N LEU A 403 12.66 -9.42 16.20
CA LEU A 403 12.44 -10.55 17.12
C LEU A 403 12.15 -11.87 16.41
N TYR A 404 11.46 -11.86 15.27
CA TYR A 404 11.27 -13.08 14.48
C TYR A 404 12.61 -13.60 13.95
N ASN A 405 13.44 -12.70 13.43
CA ASN A 405 14.76 -13.03 12.90
C ASN A 405 15.71 -13.47 14.04
N ILE A 406 15.71 -12.78 15.18
CA ILE A 406 16.46 -13.17 16.39
C ILE A 406 16.00 -14.54 16.89
N ALA A 407 14.70 -14.75 17.06
CA ALA A 407 14.16 -16.02 17.54
C ALA A 407 14.54 -17.19 16.62
N THR A 408 14.39 -17.01 15.32
CA THR A 408 14.74 -18.03 14.31
C THR A 408 16.24 -18.25 14.14
N HIS A 409 17.10 -17.36 14.65
CA HIS A 409 18.55 -17.53 14.70
C HIS A 409 19.09 -17.81 16.11
N THR A 410 18.23 -18.26 17.03
CA THR A 410 18.65 -18.70 18.37
C THR A 410 18.33 -20.17 18.58
N SER A 411 19.32 -20.95 19.01
CA SER A 411 19.17 -22.37 19.33
C SER A 411 18.07 -22.58 20.39
N PRO A 412 17.18 -23.59 20.21
CA PRO A 412 16.14 -23.91 21.20
C PRO A 412 16.66 -24.72 22.41
N VAL A 413 17.92 -25.18 22.39
CA VAL A 413 18.48 -26.15 23.36
C VAL A 413 19.77 -25.71 24.05
N ASP A 414 20.24 -24.51 23.73
CA ASP A 414 21.54 -24.04 24.23
C ASP A 414 21.42 -23.39 25.62
N PHE A 415 20.34 -22.64 25.87
CA PHE A 415 20.07 -21.95 27.14
C PHE A 415 18.56 -21.71 27.31
N PRO A 416 18.04 -21.64 28.55
CA PRO A 416 16.67 -21.22 28.82
C PRO A 416 16.52 -19.69 28.66
N ALA A 417 15.29 -19.20 28.49
CA ALA A 417 15.05 -17.76 28.39
C ALA A 417 15.49 -16.98 29.65
N TYR A 418 15.33 -17.57 30.83
CA TYR A 418 15.80 -17.07 32.11
C TYR A 418 15.99 -18.25 33.08
N TYR A 419 16.67 -18.01 34.20
CA TYR A 419 16.82 -18.94 35.30
C TYR A 419 16.00 -18.50 36.52
N GLU A 420 15.48 -19.46 37.27
CA GLU A 420 15.04 -19.17 38.64
C GLU A 420 16.27 -18.98 39.55
N PRO A 421 16.20 -18.09 40.56
CA PRO A 421 17.35 -17.81 41.42
C PRO A 421 17.83 -19.03 42.18
N ASP A 422 19.14 -19.27 42.14
CA ASP A 422 19.80 -20.16 43.09
C ASP A 422 19.97 -19.47 44.45
N LYS A 423 20.57 -20.17 45.43
CA LYS A 423 20.79 -19.62 46.77
C LYS A 423 21.61 -18.32 46.76
N ALA A 424 22.56 -18.16 45.82
CA ALA A 424 23.41 -16.99 45.74
C ALA A 424 22.66 -15.77 45.14
N ASN A 425 21.73 -16.02 44.22
CA ASN A 425 20.98 -15.00 43.52
C ASN A 425 19.59 -14.73 44.12
N ALA A 426 19.22 -15.36 45.25
CA ALA A 426 17.89 -15.26 45.86
C ALA A 426 17.42 -13.84 46.21
N ARG A 427 18.33 -12.87 46.30
CA ARG A 427 18.03 -11.44 46.59
C ARG A 427 18.19 -10.52 45.38
N VAL A 428 18.55 -11.06 44.22
CA VAL A 428 18.71 -10.28 42.98
C VAL A 428 17.35 -9.82 42.48
N GLN A 429 17.25 -8.56 42.06
CA GLN A 429 16.00 -7.96 41.58
C GLN A 429 15.85 -7.91 40.06
N HIS A 430 16.95 -8.08 39.32
CA HIS A 430 16.91 -8.18 37.87
C HIS A 430 16.64 -9.61 37.39
N ILE A 431 16.20 -9.74 36.14
CA ILE A 431 15.95 -11.04 35.51
C ILE A 431 17.28 -11.72 35.20
N LEU A 432 17.43 -12.97 35.63
CA LEU A 432 18.60 -13.81 35.37
C LEU A 432 18.50 -14.44 33.97
N PHE A 433 18.69 -13.66 32.91
CA PHE A 433 18.52 -14.14 31.54
C PHE A 433 19.51 -15.24 31.20
N GLY A 434 19.06 -16.31 30.53
CA GLY A 434 19.98 -17.37 30.13
C GLY A 434 20.79 -17.03 28.90
N ASN A 435 22.05 -17.42 28.87
CA ASN A 435 22.89 -17.37 27.68
C ASN A 435 24.11 -18.29 27.84
N ASN A 436 24.90 -18.41 26.79
CA ASN A 436 26.16 -19.15 26.81
C ASN A 436 27.35 -18.24 26.53
N THR A 437 28.54 -18.67 26.93
CA THR A 437 29.83 -18.04 26.60
C THR A 437 30.49 -18.77 25.43
N ASP A 438 31.53 -18.18 24.85
CA ASP A 438 32.36 -18.83 23.81
C ASP A 438 33.20 -20.00 24.34
N ALA A 439 33.17 -20.27 25.65
CA ALA A 439 33.80 -21.45 26.22
C ALA A 439 32.99 -22.70 25.85
N VAL A 440 33.47 -23.43 24.84
CA VAL A 440 33.01 -24.78 24.53
C VAL A 440 33.25 -25.65 25.76
N VAL A 441 32.18 -26.19 26.34
CA VAL A 441 32.28 -27.27 27.33
C VAL A 441 32.59 -28.54 26.55
N LEU A 442 33.77 -29.10 26.76
CA LEU A 442 34.17 -30.36 26.16
C LEU A 442 33.29 -31.51 26.72
N PRO A 443 33.13 -32.63 25.99
CA PRO A 443 32.30 -33.77 26.42
C PRO A 443 32.70 -34.37 27.78
N ASP A 444 33.89 -34.03 28.29
CA ASP A 444 34.43 -34.42 29.59
C ASP A 444 34.14 -33.42 30.72
N GLY A 445 33.39 -32.34 30.43
CA GLY A 445 33.03 -31.30 31.40
C GLY A 445 34.11 -30.24 31.63
N SER A 446 35.20 -30.23 30.87
CA SER A 446 36.24 -29.20 30.98
C SER A 446 35.97 -27.99 30.05
N THR A 447 36.34 -26.79 30.51
CA THR A 447 36.31 -25.55 29.74
C THR A 447 37.75 -25.07 29.49
N PRO A 448 38.16 -24.76 28.25
CA PRO A 448 39.44 -24.14 28.00
C PRO A 448 39.46 -22.72 28.62
N PRO A 449 40.59 -22.25 29.18
CA PRO A 449 40.68 -20.90 29.69
C PRO A 449 40.73 -19.91 28.52
N THR A 450 39.63 -19.24 28.20
CA THR A 450 39.60 -18.17 27.19
C THR A 450 39.52 -16.79 27.83
N SER A 451 40.49 -15.94 27.49
CA SER A 451 40.58 -14.54 27.89
C SER A 451 39.90 -13.62 26.85
N SER A 452 38.58 -13.45 26.91
CA SER A 452 37.84 -12.26 26.43
C SER A 452 36.32 -12.50 26.51
N THR A 453 35.60 -11.62 27.23
CA THR A 453 34.33 -10.97 26.82
C THR A 453 33.59 -11.51 25.58
N ASP A 454 32.26 -11.67 25.45
CA ASP A 454 31.04 -11.36 26.21
C ASP A 454 29.89 -12.08 25.47
N VAL A 455 29.06 -12.90 26.12
CA VAL A 455 27.73 -13.39 25.63
C VAL A 455 27.63 -13.79 24.14
N LYS A 456 27.64 -15.10 23.86
CA LYS A 456 27.70 -15.66 22.49
C LYS A 456 26.48 -15.37 21.60
N ASN A 457 25.28 -15.46 22.18
CA ASN A 457 24.02 -15.39 21.43
C ASN A 457 23.17 -14.20 21.87
N ILE A 458 22.24 -13.76 21.03
CA ILE A 458 21.17 -12.87 21.48
C ILE A 458 20.09 -13.74 22.11
N ASN A 459 19.81 -13.53 23.40
CA ASN A 459 18.62 -14.12 24.03
C ASN A 459 17.38 -13.35 23.53
N PRO A 460 16.46 -13.98 22.78
CA PRO A 460 15.29 -13.32 22.20
C PRO A 460 14.34 -12.73 23.26
N TYR A 461 14.24 -13.40 24.40
CA TYR A 461 13.40 -12.94 25.51
C TYR A 461 14.02 -11.72 26.21
N ALA A 462 15.34 -11.67 26.38
CA ALA A 462 16.03 -10.47 26.83
C ALA A 462 15.89 -9.32 25.82
N ALA A 463 16.00 -9.59 24.52
CA ALA A 463 15.82 -8.59 23.46
C ALA A 463 14.41 -7.98 23.46
N LEU A 464 13.38 -8.78 23.71
CA LEU A 464 12.01 -8.30 23.87
C LEU A 464 11.85 -7.41 25.12
N LEU A 465 12.56 -7.71 26.22
CA LEU A 465 12.36 -7.06 27.51
C LEU A 465 13.29 -5.88 27.80
N ARG A 466 14.45 -5.78 27.15
CA ARG A 466 15.52 -4.84 27.51
C ARG A 466 15.16 -3.36 27.39
N GLY A 467 14.13 -3.01 26.62
CA GLY A 467 13.77 -1.62 26.40
C GLY A 467 12.74 -1.44 25.30
N ASN A 468 12.35 -0.19 25.08
CA ASN A 468 11.45 0.19 24.00
C ASN A 468 12.01 1.33 23.15
N ARG A 469 11.55 1.35 21.90
CA ARG A 469 11.76 2.44 20.96
C ARG A 469 10.43 3.08 20.64
N ARG A 470 10.42 4.41 20.54
CA ARG A 470 9.22 5.23 20.32
C ARG A 470 9.46 6.25 19.25
N PHE A 471 8.42 6.55 18.48
CA PHE A 471 8.37 7.77 17.69
C PHE A 471 7.03 8.45 17.87
N SER A 472 7.06 9.78 17.79
CA SER A 472 5.89 10.62 17.63
C SER A 472 6.06 11.39 16.33
N GLU A 473 5.02 11.37 15.51
CA GLU A 473 4.96 12.03 14.22
C GLU A 473 3.69 12.87 14.13
N SER A 474 3.84 14.10 13.64
CA SER A 474 2.73 15.01 13.37
C SER A 474 2.84 15.58 11.96
N ARG A 475 1.70 15.61 11.27
CA ARG A 475 1.54 16.29 9.98
C ARG A 475 0.34 17.22 10.05
N MET A 476 0.60 18.49 9.81
CA MET A 476 -0.41 19.56 9.85
C MET A 476 -0.52 20.20 8.47
N LEU A 477 -1.68 20.06 7.84
CA LEU A 477 -2.03 20.66 6.56
C LEU A 477 -2.99 21.82 6.79
N ALA A 478 -2.68 22.97 6.18
CA ALA A 478 -3.61 24.07 6.03
C ALA A 478 -3.68 24.46 4.55
N GLN A 479 -4.88 24.44 4.00
CA GLN A 479 -5.15 24.77 2.60
C GLN A 479 -6.30 25.77 2.51
N LEU A 480 -6.10 26.76 1.65
CA LEU A 480 -7.08 27.77 1.28
C LEU A 480 -7.29 27.68 -0.23
N GLU A 481 -8.54 27.55 -0.64
CA GLU A 481 -8.95 27.53 -2.04
C GLU A 481 -9.98 28.63 -2.30
N VAL A 482 -9.80 29.37 -3.39
CA VAL A 482 -10.74 30.39 -3.85
C VAL A 482 -11.24 29.99 -5.23
N ASN A 483 -12.56 29.88 -5.37
CA ASN A 483 -13.25 29.63 -6.63
C ASN A 483 -14.02 30.90 -7.02
N GLN A 484 -13.65 31.54 -8.13
CA GLN A 484 -14.26 32.77 -8.63
C GLN A 484 -14.82 32.56 -10.03
N LYS A 485 -16.13 32.75 -10.19
CA LYS A 485 -16.76 32.88 -11.51
C LYS A 485 -16.48 34.26 -12.07
N LEU A 486 -15.90 34.33 -13.26
CA LEU A 486 -15.52 35.55 -13.97
C LEU A 486 -16.50 35.86 -15.11
N ASP A 487 -17.78 35.51 -14.93
CA ASP A 487 -18.85 35.73 -15.91
C ASP A 487 -19.01 37.21 -16.32
N PHE A 488 -18.49 38.13 -15.51
CA PHE A 488 -18.46 39.57 -15.81
C PHE A 488 -17.45 39.95 -16.90
N LEU A 489 -16.40 39.14 -17.13
CA LEU A 489 -15.49 39.29 -18.26
C LEU A 489 -16.03 38.55 -19.48
N THR A 490 -16.35 37.27 -19.30
CA THR A 490 -16.99 36.45 -20.32
C THR A 490 -17.67 35.25 -19.67
N LYS A 491 -18.84 34.86 -20.18
CA LYS A 491 -19.62 33.75 -19.64
C LYS A 491 -18.82 32.45 -19.73
N GLY A 492 -18.78 31.70 -18.62
CA GLY A 492 -18.10 30.40 -18.57
C GLY A 492 -16.62 30.47 -18.22
N LEU A 493 -16.06 31.66 -17.97
CA LEU A 493 -14.71 31.83 -17.44
C LEU A 493 -14.71 31.70 -15.90
N ASN A 494 -13.80 30.88 -15.38
CA ASN A 494 -13.64 30.61 -13.96
C ASN A 494 -12.16 30.69 -13.57
N PHE A 495 -11.89 31.24 -12.40
CA PHE A 495 -10.58 31.20 -11.77
C PHE A 495 -10.64 30.35 -10.51
N LYS A 496 -9.64 29.49 -10.31
CA LYS A 496 -9.43 28.76 -9.06
C LYS A 496 -8.01 29.00 -8.57
N GLY A 497 -7.85 29.33 -7.30
CA GLY A 497 -6.54 29.51 -6.66
C GLY A 497 -6.42 28.63 -5.43
N ILE A 498 -5.31 27.92 -5.27
CA ILE A 498 -4.99 27.14 -4.08
C ILE A 498 -3.69 27.65 -3.47
N PHE A 499 -3.73 27.90 -2.17
CA PHE A 499 -2.57 28.03 -1.30
C PHE A 499 -2.60 26.87 -0.31
N SER A 500 -1.51 26.11 -0.22
CA SER A 500 -1.41 25.03 0.76
C SER A 500 -0.04 25.02 1.43
N THR A 501 -0.03 24.78 2.74
CA THR A 501 1.19 24.60 3.52
C THR A 501 1.05 23.35 4.38
N ASN A 502 2.14 22.58 4.44
CA ASN A 502 2.27 21.40 5.28
C ASN A 502 3.46 21.57 6.23
N ARG A 503 3.29 21.10 7.47
CA ARG A 503 4.35 20.99 8.49
C ARG A 503 4.43 19.55 8.93
N TYR A 504 5.60 18.95 8.73
CA TYR A 504 5.91 17.60 9.18
C TYR A 504 6.99 17.65 10.26
N ALA A 505 6.72 16.97 11.38
CA ALA A 505 7.68 16.78 12.43
C ALA A 505 7.60 15.34 12.95
N ARG A 506 8.73 14.66 12.97
CA ARG A 506 8.90 13.35 13.59
C ARG A 506 10.13 13.37 14.49
N PHE A 507 10.02 12.76 15.66
CA PHE A 507 11.14 12.56 16.57
C PHE A 507 11.06 11.20 17.23
N GLU A 508 12.22 10.70 17.65
CA GLU A 508 12.39 9.33 18.13
C GLU A 508 13.10 9.32 19.48
N SER A 509 12.77 8.35 20.31
CA SER A 509 13.48 8.09 21.57
C SER A 509 13.55 6.61 21.87
N GLU A 510 14.63 6.22 22.51
CA GLU A 510 14.86 4.87 22.99
C GLU A 510 15.16 4.88 24.48
N LEU A 511 14.61 3.90 25.20
CA LEU A 511 14.85 3.69 26.61
C LEU A 511 15.21 2.23 26.83
N ALA A 512 16.43 1.95 27.29
CA ALA A 512 16.92 0.58 27.41
C ALA A 512 17.96 0.37 28.51
N TYR A 513 17.88 -0.80 29.16
CA TYR A 513 18.92 -1.31 30.06
C TYR A 513 19.76 -2.38 29.36
N ALA A 514 20.92 -2.72 29.92
CA ALA A 514 21.77 -3.80 29.41
C ALA A 514 21.50 -5.07 30.24
N PRO A 515 20.97 -6.15 29.64
CA PRO A 515 20.57 -7.35 30.39
C PRO A 515 21.72 -8.07 31.11
N TYR A 516 21.39 -8.72 32.23
CA TYR A 516 22.30 -9.60 32.96
C TYR A 516 22.13 -11.03 32.46
N PHE A 517 23.23 -11.66 32.03
CA PHE A 517 23.23 -13.00 31.46
C PHE A 517 23.91 -14.01 32.37
N TYR A 518 23.32 -15.21 32.44
CA TYR A 518 23.77 -16.29 33.31
C TYR A 518 23.87 -17.61 32.52
N ASN A 519 24.68 -18.53 33.03
CA ASN A 519 24.67 -19.94 32.64
C ASN A 519 24.75 -20.86 33.87
N VAL A 520 24.45 -22.14 33.67
CA VAL A 520 24.61 -23.16 34.71
C VAL A 520 26.10 -23.40 34.97
N GLN A 521 26.52 -23.21 36.22
CA GLN A 521 27.88 -23.47 36.68
C GLN A 521 28.05 -24.92 37.13
N SER A 522 27.11 -25.44 37.91
CA SER A 522 27.10 -26.82 38.39
C SER A 522 25.66 -27.34 38.49
N TYR A 523 25.48 -28.66 38.35
CA TYR A 523 24.19 -29.33 38.47
C TYR A 523 24.33 -30.65 39.24
N ASP A 524 23.63 -30.76 40.37
CA ASP A 524 23.47 -32.01 41.10
C ASP A 524 22.17 -32.69 40.66
N LYS A 525 22.31 -33.80 39.94
CA LYS A 525 21.20 -34.59 39.42
C LYS A 525 20.40 -35.30 40.52
N ALA A 526 21.00 -35.63 41.66
CA ALA A 526 20.32 -36.36 42.73
C ALA A 526 19.34 -35.45 43.50
N SER A 527 19.77 -34.21 43.81
CA SER A 527 18.92 -33.20 44.46
C SER A 527 18.15 -32.30 43.49
N ASN A 528 18.44 -32.42 42.19
CA ASN A 528 17.91 -31.58 41.11
C ASN A 528 18.16 -30.08 41.31
N GLN A 529 19.31 -29.72 41.88
CA GLN A 529 19.71 -28.34 42.16
C GLN A 529 20.86 -27.91 41.24
N TYR A 530 20.84 -26.64 40.80
CA TYR A 530 21.93 -26.03 40.02
C TYR A 530 22.46 -24.78 40.71
N THR A 531 23.69 -24.38 40.35
CA THR A 531 24.26 -23.06 40.67
C THR A 531 24.49 -22.25 39.41
N LEU A 532 24.39 -20.93 39.50
CA LEU A 532 24.52 -20.01 38.37
C LEU A 532 25.84 -19.26 38.36
N ASN A 533 26.34 -18.97 37.17
CA ASN A 533 27.47 -18.09 36.94
C ASN A 533 27.04 -16.88 36.09
N TRP A 534 27.41 -15.67 36.53
CA TRP A 534 27.15 -14.42 35.82
C TRP A 534 28.23 -14.18 34.76
N ILE A 535 27.84 -14.10 33.49
CA ILE A 535 28.78 -14.20 32.36
C ILE A 535 29.14 -12.87 31.66
N ASN A 536 28.40 -11.78 31.91
CA ASN A 536 28.73 -10.43 31.42
C ASN A 536 29.02 -9.47 32.58
N ASN A 537 29.98 -9.85 33.41
CA ASN A 537 30.27 -9.21 34.70
C ASN A 537 31.31 -8.08 34.63
N LYS A 538 31.74 -7.64 33.44
CA LYS A 538 32.66 -6.50 33.34
C LYS A 538 31.88 -5.18 33.45
N PRO A 539 32.55 -4.09 33.87
CA PRO A 539 31.92 -2.78 33.96
C PRO A 539 31.16 -2.39 32.68
N ASP A 540 29.97 -1.81 32.85
CA ASP A 540 29.07 -1.30 31.81
C ASP A 540 28.45 -2.32 30.83
N GLN A 541 28.69 -3.63 31.00
CA GLN A 541 28.10 -4.66 30.14
C GLN A 541 26.69 -5.08 30.55
N ALA A 542 26.36 -4.96 31.83
CA ALA A 542 25.03 -5.17 32.39
C ALA A 542 24.69 -4.01 33.32
N ARG A 543 23.42 -3.56 33.30
CA ARG A 543 22.94 -2.47 34.15
C ARG A 543 21.45 -2.60 34.42
N GLU A 544 21.01 -2.21 35.62
CA GLU A 544 19.61 -2.30 36.04
C GLU A 544 18.77 -1.06 35.67
N TYR A 545 19.43 0.06 35.35
CA TYR A 545 18.76 1.32 35.02
C TYR A 545 18.59 1.51 33.50
N LEU A 546 17.52 2.20 33.12
CA LEU A 546 17.26 2.58 31.73
C LEU A 546 18.14 3.77 31.34
N ASN A 547 18.82 3.65 30.20
CA ASN A 547 19.45 4.77 29.52
C ASN A 547 18.51 5.33 28.45
N TYR A 548 18.49 6.65 28.35
CA TYR A 548 17.83 7.38 27.28
C TYR A 548 18.79 7.60 26.11
N TYR A 549 18.32 7.27 24.91
CA TYR A 549 19.00 7.61 23.67
C TYR A 549 18.06 8.46 22.81
N ALA A 550 18.52 9.67 22.46
CA ALA A 550 17.82 10.52 21.51
C ALA A 550 17.96 9.91 20.11
N GLY A 551 16.84 9.64 19.45
CA GLY A 551 16.83 9.13 18.08
C GLY A 551 16.84 10.24 17.04
N ALA A 552 16.71 9.85 15.77
CA ALA A 552 16.65 10.80 14.67
C ALA A 552 15.39 11.69 14.75
N SER A 553 15.53 12.95 14.32
CA SER A 553 14.38 13.82 14.05
C SER A 553 14.27 14.07 12.56
N THR A 554 13.07 14.38 12.08
CA THR A 554 12.84 14.79 10.69
C THR A 554 11.83 15.91 10.69
N LEU A 555 12.24 17.05 10.16
CA LEU A 555 11.46 18.28 10.18
C LEU A 555 11.46 18.84 8.76
N ASN A 556 10.26 19.02 8.19
CA ASN A 556 10.15 19.67 6.89
C ASN A 556 8.92 20.57 6.76
N THR A 557 9.04 21.48 5.81
CA THR A 557 8.00 22.41 5.41
C THR A 557 7.74 22.26 3.93
N PHE A 558 6.47 22.14 3.55
CA PHE A 558 6.07 22.10 2.15
C PHE A 558 5.09 23.24 1.87
N LEU A 559 5.32 23.96 0.78
CA LEU A 559 4.48 25.05 0.29
C LEU A 559 4.05 24.71 -1.14
N TYR A 560 2.76 24.87 -1.42
CA TYR A 560 2.18 24.63 -2.73
C TYR A 560 1.25 25.78 -3.13
N LEU A 561 1.48 26.30 -4.32
CA LEU A 561 0.65 27.31 -4.96
C LEU A 561 0.13 26.76 -6.29
N GLN A 562 -1.15 26.98 -6.55
CA GLN A 562 -1.77 26.65 -7.83
C GLN A 562 -2.74 27.74 -8.25
N GLY A 563 -2.70 28.10 -9.53
CA GLY A 563 -3.70 28.94 -10.19
C GLY A 563 -4.23 28.21 -11.42
N VAL A 564 -5.55 28.19 -11.58
CA VAL A 564 -6.25 27.60 -12.72
C VAL A 564 -7.16 28.66 -13.32
N LEU A 565 -6.98 28.93 -14.60
CA LEU A 565 -7.93 29.69 -15.41
C LEU A 565 -8.64 28.71 -16.34
N ASP A 566 -9.95 28.58 -16.21
CA ASP A 566 -10.78 27.61 -16.92
C ASP A 566 -11.88 28.34 -17.69
N TYR A 567 -12.09 27.99 -18.95
CA TYR A 567 -13.11 28.55 -19.81
C TYR A 567 -13.88 27.42 -20.46
N SER A 568 -15.20 27.40 -20.33
CA SER A 568 -16.06 26.42 -20.99
C SER A 568 -17.31 27.07 -21.52
N VAL A 569 -17.61 26.84 -22.80
CA VAL A 569 -18.77 27.42 -23.48
C VAL A 569 -19.45 26.38 -24.38
N ASP A 570 -20.78 26.36 -24.32
CA ASP A 570 -21.61 25.67 -25.31
C ASP A 570 -21.91 26.62 -26.47
N ILE A 571 -21.47 26.25 -27.67
CA ILE A 571 -21.74 26.97 -28.92
C ILE A 571 -22.87 26.23 -29.62
N ASN A 572 -24.06 26.85 -29.68
CA ASN A 572 -25.30 26.20 -30.07
C ASN A 572 -25.61 24.99 -29.15
N LYS A 573 -26.46 24.05 -29.60
CA LYS A 573 -26.78 22.82 -28.86
C LYS A 573 -25.81 21.67 -29.14
N ASP A 574 -24.94 21.83 -30.13
CA ASP A 574 -24.15 20.74 -30.71
C ASP A 574 -22.65 20.84 -30.41
N HIS A 575 -22.12 21.97 -29.94
CA HIS A 575 -20.69 22.13 -29.72
C HIS A 575 -20.42 22.57 -28.29
N ASN A 576 -19.43 21.96 -27.65
CA ASN A 576 -18.85 22.44 -26.41
C ASN A 576 -17.35 22.62 -26.63
N VAL A 577 -16.83 23.79 -26.28
CA VAL A 577 -15.40 24.11 -26.30
C VAL A 577 -14.99 24.44 -24.89
N SER A 578 -13.93 23.81 -24.39
CA SER A 578 -13.32 24.21 -23.13
C SER A 578 -11.80 24.28 -23.22
N ALA A 579 -11.22 25.18 -22.43
CA ALA A 579 -9.80 25.33 -22.29
C ALA A 579 -9.44 25.66 -20.85
N ALA A 580 -8.32 25.13 -20.36
CA ALA A 580 -7.80 25.45 -19.05
C ALA A 580 -6.29 25.70 -19.12
N LEU A 581 -5.82 26.67 -18.36
CA LEU A 581 -4.39 26.96 -18.14
C LEU A 581 -4.09 26.91 -16.65
N ILE A 582 -3.02 26.21 -16.29
CA ILE A 582 -2.71 25.87 -14.90
C ILE A 582 -1.26 26.21 -14.61
N GLY A 583 -1.03 27.06 -13.62
CA GLY A 583 0.29 27.34 -13.08
C GLY A 583 0.45 26.71 -11.70
N THR A 584 1.58 26.05 -11.46
CA THR A 584 1.92 25.47 -10.15
C THR A 584 3.33 25.84 -9.73
N GLN A 585 3.50 26.07 -8.43
CA GLN A 585 4.79 26.26 -7.80
C GLN A 585 4.83 25.47 -6.49
N GLN A 586 5.91 24.73 -6.27
CA GLN A 586 6.10 23.98 -5.03
C GLN A 586 7.48 24.22 -4.44
N GLN A 587 7.54 24.21 -3.11
CA GLN A 587 8.79 24.28 -2.34
C GLN A 587 8.77 23.30 -1.18
N LEU A 588 9.81 22.48 -1.05
CA LEU A 588 10.08 21.64 0.13
C LEU A 588 11.37 22.13 0.79
N LEU A 589 11.37 22.31 2.10
CA LEU A 589 12.57 22.65 2.87
C LEU A 589 12.71 21.68 4.04
N ASN A 590 13.87 21.01 4.11
CA ASN A 590 14.24 20.10 5.19
C ASN A 590 15.10 20.87 6.20
N ALA A 591 14.70 20.87 7.48
CA ALA A 591 15.38 21.69 8.49
C ALA A 591 16.72 21.07 8.94
N ASN A 592 16.83 19.74 8.95
CA ASN A 592 17.96 19.01 9.50
C ASN A 592 18.66 18.14 8.45
N ALA A 593 18.97 18.74 7.29
CA ALA A 593 19.69 18.07 6.21
C ALA A 593 21.19 17.87 6.53
N ASN A 594 21.75 16.72 6.16
CA ASN A 594 23.14 16.35 6.43
C ASN A 594 24.16 16.93 5.44
N THR A 595 23.70 17.55 4.34
CA THR A 595 24.57 18.12 3.30
C THR A 595 24.09 19.50 2.89
N LEU A 596 25.00 20.35 2.40
CA LEU A 596 24.67 21.68 1.89
C LEU A 596 23.64 21.60 0.75
N PHE A 597 23.81 20.69 -0.20
CA PHE A 597 22.87 20.55 -1.31
C PHE A 597 21.47 20.15 -0.84
N ASN A 598 21.33 19.37 0.24
CA ASN A 598 20.01 18.95 0.74
C ASN A 598 19.38 19.96 1.71
N SER A 599 20.14 20.94 2.24
CA SER A 599 19.61 21.99 3.11
C SER A 599 18.94 23.14 2.35
N LEU A 600 19.27 23.31 1.06
CA LEU A 600 18.62 24.32 0.21
C LEU A 600 17.14 23.95 -0.06
N PRO A 601 16.22 24.92 -0.25
CA PRO A 601 14.83 24.62 -0.59
C PRO A 601 14.72 23.92 -1.94
N PHE A 602 14.03 22.78 -2.01
CA PHE A 602 13.71 22.06 -3.25
C PHE A 602 12.59 22.76 -3.98
N ARG A 603 12.69 22.94 -5.31
CA ARG A 603 11.72 23.70 -6.10
C ARG A 603 11.38 23.05 -7.44
N ASN A 604 10.09 23.11 -7.78
CA ASN A 604 9.61 22.85 -9.14
C ASN A 604 8.60 23.92 -9.56
N LEU A 605 8.55 24.16 -10.86
CA LEU A 605 7.57 25.01 -11.51
C LEU A 605 6.86 24.20 -12.60
N GLY A 606 5.56 24.39 -12.74
CA GLY A 606 4.76 23.71 -13.75
C GLY A 606 3.80 24.68 -14.42
N LEU A 607 3.72 24.62 -15.74
CA LEU A 607 2.68 25.25 -16.55
C LEU A 607 2.03 24.17 -17.42
N SER A 608 0.75 23.91 -17.18
CA SER A 608 -0.01 22.92 -17.92
C SER A 608 -1.19 23.58 -18.64
N GLY A 609 -1.59 23.00 -19.78
CA GLY A 609 -2.75 23.45 -20.53
C GLY A 609 -3.61 22.29 -20.99
N ARG A 610 -4.90 22.55 -21.13
CA ARG A 610 -5.91 21.63 -21.67
C ARG A 610 -6.80 22.38 -22.65
N ALA A 611 -7.13 21.74 -23.75
CA ALA A 611 -8.18 22.16 -24.67
C ALA A 611 -9.03 20.94 -25.01
N THR A 612 -10.35 21.07 -24.91
CA THR A 612 -11.29 20.01 -25.30
C THR A 612 -12.35 20.55 -26.23
N TYR A 613 -12.81 19.67 -27.11
CA TYR A 613 -13.89 19.92 -28.04
C TYR A 613 -14.84 18.74 -28.04
N ALA A 614 -16.12 18.99 -27.79
CA ALA A 614 -17.17 18.01 -27.92
C ALA A 614 -18.14 18.39 -29.03
N TYR A 615 -18.46 17.46 -29.91
CA TYR A 615 -19.46 17.61 -30.96
C TYR A 615 -20.61 16.62 -30.76
N LYS A 616 -21.84 17.15 -30.67
CA LYS A 616 -23.11 16.46 -30.46
C LYS A 616 -23.13 15.50 -29.27
N SER A 617 -22.24 15.71 -28.30
CA SER A 617 -21.96 14.77 -27.21
C SER A 617 -21.61 13.36 -27.69
N LYS A 618 -21.06 13.21 -28.91
CA LYS A 618 -20.66 11.92 -29.49
C LYS A 618 -19.17 11.84 -29.74
N TYR A 619 -18.58 12.92 -30.24
CA TYR A 619 -17.18 13.00 -30.58
C TYR A 619 -16.51 13.94 -29.61
N PHE A 620 -15.49 13.46 -28.92
CA PHE A 620 -14.69 14.25 -27.98
C PHE A 620 -13.25 14.22 -28.46
N MET A 621 -12.62 15.39 -28.51
CA MET A 621 -11.20 15.55 -28.75
C MET A 621 -10.60 16.31 -27.58
N GLU A 622 -9.41 15.90 -27.18
CA GLU A 622 -8.68 16.50 -26.07
C GLU A 622 -7.21 16.67 -26.45
N PHE A 623 -6.67 17.85 -26.19
CA PHE A 623 -5.26 18.16 -26.28
C PHE A 623 -4.80 18.70 -24.92
N ASN A 624 -3.74 18.13 -24.37
CA ASN A 624 -3.11 18.64 -23.17
C ASN A 624 -1.62 18.81 -23.38
N PHE A 625 -1.00 19.70 -22.62
CA PHE A 625 0.45 19.78 -22.51
C PHE A 625 0.88 20.09 -21.09
N GLY A 626 2.08 19.67 -20.73
CA GLY A 626 2.78 20.11 -19.53
C GLY A 626 4.16 20.66 -19.88
N TYR A 627 4.48 21.86 -19.40
CA TYR A 627 5.79 22.49 -19.47
C TYR A 627 6.33 22.64 -18.05
N ASN A 628 7.29 21.80 -17.69
CA ASN A 628 7.72 21.63 -16.30
C ASN A 628 9.20 21.97 -16.13
N GLY A 629 9.52 22.76 -15.10
CA GLY A 629 10.87 23.09 -14.68
C GLY A 629 11.28 22.31 -13.45
N SER A 630 12.45 21.65 -13.51
CA SER A 630 13.09 21.00 -12.35
C SER A 630 14.46 21.62 -12.09
N GLU A 631 14.72 22.03 -10.85
CA GLU A 631 16.02 22.57 -10.46
C GLU A 631 17.18 21.55 -10.53
N ARG A 632 16.86 20.26 -10.68
CA ARG A 632 17.82 19.16 -10.66
C ARG A 632 18.71 19.12 -11.91
N PHE A 633 18.22 19.70 -13.00
CA PHE A 633 18.87 19.71 -14.31
C PHE A 633 19.57 21.05 -14.59
N SER A 634 20.55 21.00 -15.50
CA SER A 634 21.28 22.18 -15.96
C SER A 634 20.33 23.19 -16.61
N GLU A 635 20.78 24.43 -16.79
CA GLU A 635 19.99 25.47 -17.46
C GLU A 635 19.47 25.06 -18.86
N ASN A 636 20.26 24.27 -19.59
CA ASN A 636 19.93 23.79 -20.94
C ASN A 636 18.85 22.69 -20.95
N HIS A 637 18.67 21.96 -19.84
CA HIS A 637 17.75 20.81 -19.71
C HIS A 637 16.69 21.01 -18.62
N ARG A 638 16.60 22.22 -18.06
CA ARG A 638 15.76 22.55 -16.89
C ARG A 638 14.28 22.33 -17.14
N PHE A 639 13.83 22.63 -18.36
CA PHE A 639 12.43 22.57 -18.75
C PHE A 639 12.15 21.44 -19.73
N GLY A 640 11.11 20.66 -19.46
CA GLY A 640 10.60 19.62 -20.36
C GLY A 640 9.19 19.94 -20.85
N PHE A 641 8.92 19.69 -22.13
CA PHE A 641 7.60 19.84 -22.77
C PHE A 641 6.99 18.48 -23.12
N PHE A 642 5.78 18.23 -22.61
CA PHE A 642 5.13 16.92 -22.66
C PHE A 642 3.70 17.04 -23.20
N PRO A 643 3.50 16.94 -24.53
CA PRO A 643 2.20 17.03 -25.17
C PRO A 643 1.46 15.69 -25.17
N THR A 644 0.13 15.76 -25.13
CA THR A 644 -0.77 14.61 -25.23
C THR A 644 -1.99 14.97 -26.06
N VAL A 645 -2.50 14.00 -26.80
CA VAL A 645 -3.73 14.12 -27.59
C VAL A 645 -4.56 12.86 -27.42
N GLY A 646 -5.87 13.01 -27.42
CA GLY A 646 -6.78 11.88 -27.44
C GLY A 646 -8.11 12.22 -28.08
N ALA A 647 -8.84 11.17 -28.43
CA ALA A 647 -10.20 11.27 -28.91
C ALA A 647 -11.08 10.14 -28.36
N SER A 648 -12.37 10.40 -28.26
CA SER A 648 -13.36 9.36 -27.98
C SER A 648 -14.62 9.52 -28.81
N TRP A 649 -15.25 8.39 -29.12
CA TRP A 649 -16.46 8.29 -29.93
C TRP A 649 -17.50 7.42 -29.22
N ILE A 650 -18.68 7.98 -28.99
CA ILE A 650 -19.85 7.27 -28.47
C ILE A 650 -20.63 6.71 -29.67
N VAL A 651 -20.28 5.48 -30.07
CA VAL A 651 -20.85 4.75 -31.21
C VAL A 651 -22.35 4.53 -31.01
N SER A 652 -22.79 4.26 -29.78
CA SER A 652 -24.21 4.07 -29.44
C SER A 652 -25.06 5.33 -29.61
N GLY A 653 -24.43 6.50 -29.75
CA GLY A 653 -25.12 7.74 -30.08
C GLY A 653 -25.52 7.83 -31.56
N GLU A 654 -25.05 6.93 -32.43
CA GLU A 654 -25.26 7.03 -33.87
C GLU A 654 -26.62 6.51 -34.35
N LYS A 655 -27.14 7.14 -35.41
CA LYS A 655 -28.43 6.74 -35.99
C LYS A 655 -28.40 5.30 -36.52
N PHE A 656 -27.26 4.86 -37.05
CA PHE A 656 -27.09 3.50 -37.57
C PHE A 656 -27.06 2.44 -36.45
N TYR A 657 -26.84 2.83 -35.19
CA TYR A 657 -26.78 1.90 -34.07
C TYR A 657 -28.15 1.24 -33.82
N GLY A 658 -29.24 1.93 -34.19
CA GLY A 658 -30.58 1.36 -34.33
C GLY A 658 -31.02 0.53 -33.13
N ASN A 659 -31.45 -0.72 -33.39
CA ASN A 659 -31.99 -1.63 -32.38
C ASN A 659 -30.93 -2.31 -31.50
N LEU A 660 -29.62 -2.12 -31.78
CA LEU A 660 -28.55 -2.73 -30.99
C LEU A 660 -28.52 -2.16 -29.56
N SER A 661 -29.07 -0.96 -29.35
CA SER A 661 -29.22 -0.31 -28.04
C SER A 661 -30.07 -1.09 -27.04
N ASN A 662 -30.90 -2.03 -27.49
CA ASN A 662 -31.71 -2.88 -26.61
C ASN A 662 -30.87 -3.94 -25.88
N VAL A 663 -29.70 -4.28 -26.44
CA VAL A 663 -28.78 -5.28 -25.87
C VAL A 663 -27.53 -4.60 -25.31
N ILE A 664 -26.96 -3.68 -26.09
CA ILE A 664 -25.77 -2.89 -25.75
C ILE A 664 -26.20 -1.42 -25.70
N ASP A 665 -26.68 -0.97 -24.55
CA ASP A 665 -27.19 0.38 -24.34
C ASP A 665 -26.16 1.46 -24.64
N ARG A 666 -24.89 1.15 -24.37
CA ARG A 666 -23.80 2.10 -24.54
C ARG A 666 -22.57 1.42 -25.10
N MET A 667 -21.98 2.05 -26.11
CA MET A 667 -20.70 1.67 -26.69
C MET A 667 -19.87 2.92 -26.93
N LYS A 668 -18.70 2.98 -26.29
CA LYS A 668 -17.73 4.07 -26.45
C LYS A 668 -16.35 3.50 -26.74
N ILE A 669 -15.68 4.07 -27.72
CA ILE A 669 -14.28 3.79 -28.05
C ILE A 669 -13.47 5.05 -27.75
N ARG A 670 -12.29 4.89 -27.14
CA ARG A 670 -11.36 6.00 -26.87
C ARG A 670 -9.93 5.61 -27.21
N GLY A 671 -9.13 6.60 -27.56
CA GLY A 671 -7.70 6.46 -27.80
C GLY A 671 -6.94 7.69 -27.35
N SER A 672 -5.76 7.49 -26.79
CA SER A 672 -4.84 8.57 -26.40
C SER A 672 -3.39 8.24 -26.73
N TYR A 673 -2.62 9.28 -27.02
CA TYR A 673 -1.19 9.24 -27.26
C TYR A 673 -0.53 10.44 -26.59
N GLY A 674 0.58 10.24 -25.89
CA GLY A 674 1.24 11.34 -25.23
C GLY A 674 2.59 11.03 -24.63
N LEU A 675 3.30 12.09 -24.26
CA LEU A 675 4.55 12.05 -23.54
C LEU A 675 4.33 12.48 -22.09
N VAL A 676 5.08 11.90 -21.16
CA VAL A 676 5.15 12.33 -19.75
C VAL A 676 6.59 12.24 -19.27
N GLY A 677 7.07 13.25 -18.55
CA GLY A 677 8.40 13.27 -17.95
C GLY A 677 8.42 12.79 -16.50
N ASN A 678 9.60 12.37 -16.05
CA ASN A 678 9.95 12.10 -14.65
C ASN A 678 11.26 12.81 -14.28
N ASP A 679 11.23 13.70 -13.27
CA ASP A 679 12.44 14.40 -12.79
C ASP A 679 13.16 13.69 -11.63
N ALA A 680 12.47 12.77 -10.95
CA ALA A 680 12.99 12.04 -9.81
C ALA A 680 13.81 10.80 -10.26
N ILE A 681 14.93 11.07 -10.91
CA ILE A 681 15.79 10.04 -11.54
C ILE A 681 16.91 9.49 -10.65
N SER A 682 17.23 10.15 -9.53
CA SER A 682 18.17 9.64 -8.50
C SER A 682 18.04 10.44 -7.18
N ASP A 683 18.69 9.99 -6.12
CA ASP A 683 18.91 10.73 -4.88
C ASP A 683 19.79 11.98 -5.05
N ARG A 684 20.74 11.97 -6.00
CA ARG A 684 21.58 13.12 -6.36
C ARG A 684 20.71 14.29 -6.82
N ARG A 685 20.86 15.44 -6.18
CA ARG A 685 20.04 16.63 -6.46
C ARG A 685 20.50 17.38 -7.70
N PHE A 686 21.78 17.79 -7.76
CA PHE A 686 22.32 18.57 -8.87
C PHE A 686 23.33 17.74 -9.65
N PHE A 687 22.98 17.37 -10.89
CA PHE A 687 23.89 16.64 -11.78
C PHE A 687 24.93 17.56 -12.42
N TYR A 688 24.60 18.83 -12.61
CA TYR A 688 25.43 19.82 -13.28
C TYR A 688 26.48 20.50 -12.37
N LEU A 689 26.57 20.08 -11.11
CA LEU A 689 27.58 20.54 -10.16
C LEU A 689 28.48 19.37 -9.76
N SER A 690 29.78 19.63 -9.63
CA SER A 690 30.71 18.70 -9.00
C SER A 690 30.68 18.84 -7.48
N ASP A 691 30.86 17.71 -6.79
CA ASP A 691 31.01 17.63 -5.34
C ASP A 691 32.40 17.06 -5.02
N VAL A 692 33.23 17.87 -4.36
CA VAL A 692 34.61 17.54 -4.02
C VAL A 692 34.78 17.65 -2.51
N ASN A 693 35.10 16.52 -1.88
CA ASN A 693 35.43 16.47 -0.46
C ASN A 693 36.92 16.71 -0.27
N LEU A 694 37.28 17.94 0.11
CA LEU A 694 38.67 18.35 0.32
C LEU A 694 39.38 17.66 1.50
N ASN A 695 38.67 16.85 2.29
CA ASN A 695 39.20 16.15 3.46
C ASN A 695 38.77 14.66 3.51
N GLY A 696 38.44 14.07 2.36
CA GLY A 696 37.91 12.71 2.25
C GLY A 696 38.88 11.67 1.68
N GLY A 697 39.98 12.12 1.06
CA GLY A 697 40.95 11.24 0.43
C GLY A 697 41.91 10.58 1.39
N ASN A 698 42.61 9.56 0.87
CA ASN A 698 43.60 8.83 1.63
C ASN A 698 44.57 9.80 2.33
N PRO A 699 44.81 9.63 3.64
CA PRO A 699 45.70 10.50 4.37
C PRO A 699 47.13 10.36 3.86
N ALA A 700 47.82 11.50 3.76
CA ALA A 700 49.25 11.56 3.55
C ALA A 700 49.92 12.03 4.84
N SER A 701 50.92 11.28 5.28
CA SER A 701 51.74 11.64 6.44
C SER A 701 53.04 12.31 5.99
N PHE A 702 53.42 13.40 6.65
CA PHE A 702 54.58 14.23 6.36
C PHE A 702 55.50 14.39 7.58
N GLY A 703 56.69 14.95 7.35
CA GLY A 703 57.73 15.18 8.36
C GLY A 703 58.66 13.97 8.54
N THR A 704 59.80 14.17 9.21
CA THR A 704 60.83 13.13 9.40
C THR A 704 60.36 11.94 10.22
N ASN A 705 59.33 12.13 11.06
CA ASN A 705 58.77 11.10 11.95
C ASN A 705 57.36 10.64 11.54
N LEU A 706 56.84 11.08 10.38
CA LEU A 706 55.46 10.79 9.92
C LEU A 706 54.34 11.18 10.92
N GLY A 707 54.61 12.12 11.84
CA GLY A 707 53.70 12.51 12.92
C GLY A 707 52.65 13.55 12.53
N TYR A 708 52.70 14.09 11.30
CA TYR A 708 51.72 15.02 10.77
C TYR A 708 50.99 14.36 9.62
N SER A 709 49.67 14.16 9.74
CA SER A 709 48.85 13.55 8.70
C SER A 709 47.74 14.50 8.28
N HIS A 710 47.49 14.59 6.98
CA HIS A 710 46.37 15.32 6.42
C HIS A 710 45.63 14.43 5.44
N ASN A 711 44.29 14.41 5.51
CA ASN A 711 43.50 13.71 4.52
C ASN A 711 43.68 14.37 3.16
N GLY A 712 43.64 13.55 2.11
CA GLY A 712 43.62 14.02 0.74
C GLY A 712 42.24 14.56 0.32
N VAL A 713 42.14 14.87 -0.96
CA VAL A 713 40.90 15.25 -1.63
C VAL A 713 40.26 14.01 -2.26
N THR A 714 38.94 13.89 -2.21
CA THR A 714 38.18 12.91 -3.01
C THR A 714 37.09 13.60 -3.80
N ILE A 715 36.86 13.13 -5.02
CA ILE A 715 35.74 13.57 -5.85
C ILE A 715 34.53 12.67 -5.55
N ASN A 716 33.52 13.22 -4.87
CA ASN A 716 32.29 12.49 -4.58
C ASN A 716 31.46 12.31 -5.86
N ASN A 717 31.44 13.32 -6.73
CA ASN A 717 30.83 13.22 -8.06
C ASN A 717 31.38 14.25 -9.06
N TYR A 718 31.35 13.86 -10.34
CA TYR A 718 31.67 14.73 -11.47
C TYR A 718 30.40 15.43 -11.96
N GLU A 719 30.57 16.65 -12.48
CA GLU A 719 29.49 17.37 -13.16
C GLU A 719 29.11 16.67 -14.47
N ASN A 720 27.81 16.62 -14.75
CA ASN A 720 27.24 16.18 -16.00
C ASN A 720 26.05 17.09 -16.33
N ARG A 721 26.23 17.97 -17.32
CA ARG A 721 25.23 18.96 -17.73
C ARG A 721 24.17 18.41 -18.69
N ASP A 722 24.39 17.20 -19.21
CA ASP A 722 23.53 16.54 -20.19
C ASP A 722 22.47 15.64 -19.54
N VAL A 723 22.59 15.38 -18.23
CA VAL A 723 21.56 14.64 -17.50
C VAL A 723 20.23 15.42 -17.55
N THR A 724 19.18 14.71 -17.97
CA THR A 724 17.86 15.26 -18.27
C THR A 724 16.74 14.32 -17.80
N TRP A 725 15.50 14.68 -18.13
CA TRP A 725 14.27 13.97 -17.81
C TRP A 725 14.27 12.52 -18.31
N GLU A 726 13.72 11.60 -17.51
CA GLU A 726 13.26 10.30 -18.00
C GLU A 726 11.91 10.50 -18.71
N VAL A 727 11.75 10.00 -19.94
CA VAL A 727 10.58 10.28 -20.79
C VAL A 727 9.78 9.00 -21.08
N SER A 728 8.46 9.09 -20.89
CA SER A 728 7.50 8.00 -21.02
C SER A 728 6.54 8.29 -22.18
N ARG A 729 6.64 7.54 -23.28
CA ARG A 729 5.74 7.64 -24.44
C ARG A 729 4.64 6.58 -24.33
N GLN A 730 3.40 7.02 -24.25
CA GLN A 730 2.26 6.14 -23.95
C GLN A 730 1.21 6.17 -25.06
N ILE A 731 0.70 4.99 -25.39
CA ILE A 731 -0.48 4.77 -26.23
C ILE A 731 -1.50 3.99 -25.40
N ASN A 732 -2.76 4.41 -25.44
CA ASN A 732 -3.86 3.71 -24.79
C ASN A 732 -5.08 3.63 -25.71
N LEU A 733 -5.70 2.45 -25.77
CA LEU A 733 -6.96 2.21 -26.47
C LEU A 733 -7.96 1.61 -25.49
N GLY A 734 -9.17 2.17 -25.43
CA GLY A 734 -10.20 1.76 -24.48
C GLY A 734 -11.54 1.49 -25.16
N LEU A 735 -12.22 0.43 -24.72
CA LEU A 735 -13.58 0.08 -25.08
C LEU A 735 -14.44 0.05 -23.82
N GLU A 736 -15.55 0.80 -23.85
CA GLU A 736 -16.58 0.84 -22.81
C GLU A 736 -17.89 0.31 -23.38
N LEU A 737 -18.49 -0.67 -22.70
CA LEU A 737 -19.78 -1.25 -23.04
C LEU A 737 -20.70 -1.24 -21.81
N THR A 738 -21.98 -0.91 -22.01
CA THR A 738 -23.04 -1.20 -21.05
C THR A 738 -24.01 -2.19 -21.70
N PHE A 739 -24.15 -3.36 -21.10
CA PHE A 739 -25.11 -4.39 -21.51
C PHE A 739 -26.33 -4.39 -20.58
N LEU A 740 -27.51 -4.59 -21.16
CA LEU A 740 -28.78 -4.78 -20.45
C LEU A 740 -29.02 -3.74 -19.33
N LYS A 741 -28.63 -2.49 -19.61
CA LYS A 741 -28.69 -1.27 -18.78
C LYS A 741 -27.84 -1.26 -17.52
N ASN A 742 -27.36 -2.42 -17.06
CA ASN A 742 -26.93 -2.62 -15.68
C ASN A 742 -25.55 -3.24 -15.52
N ILE A 743 -24.96 -3.76 -16.60
CA ILE A 743 -23.66 -4.43 -16.58
C ILE A 743 -22.69 -3.63 -17.42
N ARG A 744 -21.68 -3.05 -16.77
CA ARG A 744 -20.64 -2.27 -17.42
C ARG A 744 -19.40 -3.13 -17.62
N PHE A 745 -18.82 -3.03 -18.80
CA PHE A 745 -17.52 -3.59 -19.14
C PHE A 745 -16.61 -2.47 -19.61
N THR A 746 -15.39 -2.47 -19.13
CA THR A 746 -14.32 -1.62 -19.66
C THR A 746 -13.12 -2.48 -19.94
N THR A 747 -12.59 -2.40 -21.16
CA THR A 747 -11.36 -3.06 -21.57
C THR A 747 -10.39 -2.02 -22.08
N GLU A 748 -9.14 -2.05 -21.62
CA GLU A 748 -8.09 -1.15 -22.05
C GLU A 748 -6.86 -1.94 -22.48
N VAL A 749 -6.24 -1.52 -23.58
CA VAL A 749 -4.95 -2.04 -24.06
C VAL A 749 -4.00 -0.87 -24.12
N TYR A 750 -2.82 -1.03 -23.54
CA TYR A 750 -1.84 0.04 -23.45
C TYR A 750 -0.44 -0.44 -23.81
N LYS A 751 0.37 0.51 -24.28
CA LYS A 751 1.80 0.35 -24.50
C LYS A 751 2.52 1.61 -24.03
N ASN A 752 3.55 1.42 -23.23
CA ASN A 752 4.43 2.45 -22.71
C ASN A 752 5.87 2.14 -23.13
N PHE A 753 6.54 3.12 -23.72
CA PHE A 753 7.95 3.06 -24.05
C PHE A 753 8.66 4.16 -23.28
N LYS A 754 9.49 3.77 -22.32
CA LYS A 754 10.23 4.69 -21.46
C LYS A 754 11.69 4.74 -21.91
N SER A 755 12.16 5.95 -22.21
CA SER A 755 13.53 6.23 -22.63
C SER A 755 14.23 7.14 -21.64
N ASP A 756 15.54 7.28 -21.83
CA ASP A 756 16.38 8.22 -21.08
C ASP A 756 16.38 7.89 -19.58
N ILE A 757 16.27 6.60 -19.24
CA ILE A 757 16.38 6.13 -17.86
C ILE A 757 17.83 6.30 -17.43
N LEU A 758 18.03 7.01 -16.32
CA LEU A 758 19.35 7.23 -15.74
C LEU A 758 19.96 5.90 -15.30
N GLN A 759 21.18 5.64 -15.72
CA GLN A 759 21.94 4.43 -15.40
C GLN A 759 23.39 4.80 -15.11
N ASP A 760 24.02 4.08 -14.17
CA ASP A 760 25.47 4.11 -14.02
C ASP A 760 26.14 3.45 -15.21
N ARG A 761 27.17 4.11 -15.72
CA ARG A 761 27.92 3.63 -16.86
C ARG A 761 28.87 2.53 -16.45
N LYS A 762 28.64 1.32 -16.99
CA LYS A 762 29.43 0.12 -16.70
C LYS A 762 30.56 -0.11 -17.71
N ASP A 763 30.47 0.51 -18.88
CA ASP A 763 31.49 0.41 -19.94
C ASP A 763 32.43 1.63 -19.93
N ILE A 764 33.03 1.89 -18.77
CA ILE A 764 34.07 2.90 -18.59
C ILE A 764 35.34 2.17 -18.09
N PRO A 765 36.46 2.22 -18.84
CA PRO A 765 37.66 1.49 -18.45
C PRO A 765 38.29 2.11 -17.19
N SER A 766 38.77 1.25 -16.29
CA SER A 766 39.43 1.68 -15.05
C SER A 766 40.67 2.55 -15.29
N THR A 767 41.28 2.46 -16.48
CA THR A 767 42.41 3.30 -16.91
C THR A 767 42.07 4.78 -17.00
N MET A 768 40.78 5.18 -17.02
CA MET A 768 40.38 6.59 -16.92
C MET A 768 40.62 7.18 -15.54
N GLY A 769 40.82 6.37 -14.49
CA GLY A 769 41.18 6.84 -13.15
C GLY A 769 40.09 7.67 -12.46
N LEU A 770 38.82 7.47 -12.80
CA LEU A 770 37.71 8.18 -12.16
C LEU A 770 37.53 7.71 -10.72
N GLU A 771 37.44 8.65 -9.77
CA GLU A 771 37.25 8.36 -8.35
C GLU A 771 35.79 8.07 -7.98
N SER A 772 34.86 8.48 -8.84
CA SER A 772 33.41 8.33 -8.65
C SER A 772 32.73 7.80 -9.92
N GLN A 773 31.62 7.10 -9.73
CA GLN A 773 30.82 6.54 -10.81
C GLN A 773 30.15 7.64 -11.64
N ILE A 774 30.08 7.42 -12.96
CA ILE A 774 29.43 8.32 -13.91
C ILE A 774 28.07 7.73 -14.28
N SER A 775 27.03 8.55 -14.24
CA SER A 775 25.68 8.15 -14.68
C SER A 775 25.23 8.98 -15.89
N ALA A 776 24.44 8.36 -16.77
CA ALA A 776 23.89 8.98 -17.98
C ALA A 776 22.48 8.45 -18.32
N ASN A 777 21.68 9.23 -19.04
CA ASN A 777 20.35 8.85 -19.51
C ASN A 777 20.45 7.96 -20.76
N ILE A 778 20.54 6.64 -20.58
CA ILE A 778 20.78 5.68 -21.69
C ILE A 778 19.81 4.49 -21.69
N GLY A 779 19.19 4.21 -20.55
CA GLY A 779 18.33 3.06 -20.37
C GLY A 779 16.98 3.17 -21.08
N LYS A 780 16.45 2.04 -21.58
CA LYS A 780 15.13 1.97 -22.21
C LYS A 780 14.33 0.73 -21.82
N VAL A 781 13.06 0.93 -21.52
CA VAL A 781 12.10 -0.13 -21.14
C VAL A 781 10.83 -0.03 -21.97
N GLU A 782 10.31 -1.18 -22.38
CA GLU A 782 8.97 -1.32 -22.94
C GLU A 782 8.06 -2.00 -21.92
N SER A 783 6.87 -1.44 -21.68
CA SER A 783 5.79 -2.03 -20.87
C SER A 783 4.49 -2.05 -21.67
N GLN A 784 3.72 -3.13 -21.58
CA GLN A 784 2.45 -3.28 -22.27
C GLN A 784 1.50 -4.18 -21.49
N GLY A 785 0.21 -4.03 -21.72
CA GLY A 785 -0.76 -4.81 -20.99
C GLY A 785 -2.20 -4.65 -21.43
N ILE A 786 -3.05 -5.44 -20.79
CA ILE A 786 -4.50 -5.45 -20.97
C ILE A 786 -5.14 -5.35 -19.60
N GLU A 787 -6.13 -4.48 -19.48
CA GLU A 787 -6.96 -4.32 -18.30
C GLU A 787 -8.40 -4.59 -18.66
N PHE A 788 -9.10 -5.28 -17.76
CA PHE A 788 -10.52 -5.55 -17.88
C PHE A 788 -11.19 -5.27 -16.53
N SER A 789 -12.32 -4.58 -16.57
CA SER A 789 -13.18 -4.40 -15.41
C SER A 789 -14.63 -4.62 -15.80
N MET A 790 -15.35 -5.32 -14.96
CA MET A 790 -16.79 -5.56 -15.06
C MET A 790 -17.44 -5.18 -13.74
N ASP A 791 -18.53 -4.44 -13.81
CA ASP A 791 -19.34 -4.15 -12.64
C ASP A 791 -20.82 -4.10 -13.00
N GLY A 792 -21.69 -4.49 -12.07
CA GLY A 792 -23.11 -4.39 -12.30
C GLY A 792 -23.93 -4.56 -11.04
N LYS A 793 -25.17 -4.07 -11.09
CA LYS A 793 -26.15 -4.24 -10.03
C LYS A 793 -27.51 -4.56 -10.63
N HIS A 794 -28.14 -5.60 -10.13
CA HIS A 794 -29.50 -5.98 -10.49
C HIS A 794 -30.38 -6.02 -9.24
N ASN A 795 -31.57 -5.45 -9.33
CA ASN A 795 -32.59 -5.51 -8.27
C ASN A 795 -33.67 -6.50 -8.72
N PHE A 796 -33.79 -7.63 -8.04
CA PHE A 796 -34.81 -8.64 -8.32
C PHE A 796 -36.17 -8.25 -7.71
N SER A 797 -36.14 -7.53 -6.59
CA SER A 797 -37.31 -6.94 -5.94
C SER A 797 -36.90 -5.72 -5.11
N ASN A 798 -37.86 -5.06 -4.47
CA ASN A 798 -37.57 -3.97 -3.52
C ASN A 798 -36.71 -4.43 -2.33
N ASP A 799 -36.74 -5.73 -2.02
CA ASP A 799 -36.04 -6.31 -0.87
C ASP A 799 -34.78 -7.09 -1.27
N LEU A 800 -34.59 -7.44 -2.54
CA LEU A 800 -33.47 -8.27 -2.99
C LEU A 800 -32.69 -7.58 -4.13
N TRP A 801 -31.42 -7.31 -3.87
CA TRP A 801 -30.48 -6.81 -4.87
C TRP A 801 -29.18 -7.60 -4.84
N VAL A 802 -28.56 -7.75 -6.00
CA VAL A 802 -27.25 -8.39 -6.18
C VAL A 802 -26.37 -7.45 -7.00
N SER A 803 -25.10 -7.33 -6.61
CA SER A 803 -24.07 -6.61 -7.34
C SER A 803 -22.84 -7.49 -7.49
N GLY A 804 -22.23 -7.43 -8.67
CA GLY A 804 -20.98 -8.12 -8.97
C GLY A 804 -19.93 -7.10 -9.39
N LEU A 805 -18.68 -7.39 -9.03
CA LEU A 805 -17.50 -6.70 -9.54
C LEU A 805 -16.46 -7.74 -9.95
N ALA A 806 -15.75 -7.50 -11.04
CA ALA A 806 -14.60 -8.31 -11.46
C ALA A 806 -13.56 -7.42 -12.12
N ASN A 807 -12.30 -7.63 -11.80
CA ASN A 807 -11.16 -6.91 -12.37
C ASN A 807 -10.08 -7.90 -12.77
N PHE A 808 -9.39 -7.60 -13.86
CA PHE A 808 -8.25 -8.35 -14.35
C PHE A 808 -7.22 -7.38 -14.94
N THR A 809 -5.95 -7.63 -14.67
CA THR A 809 -4.83 -6.82 -15.16
C THR A 809 -3.70 -7.75 -15.55
N LEU A 810 -3.28 -7.66 -16.80
CA LEU A 810 -2.05 -8.25 -17.32
C LEU A 810 -1.07 -7.12 -17.62
N ALA A 811 0.09 -7.13 -16.98
CA ALA A 811 1.17 -6.16 -17.20
C ALA A 811 2.48 -6.91 -17.45
N LYS A 812 3.13 -6.65 -18.59
CA LYS A 812 4.44 -7.20 -18.94
C LYS A 812 5.38 -6.07 -19.29
N ASN A 813 6.64 -6.21 -18.91
CA ASN A 813 7.70 -5.28 -19.25
C ASN A 813 8.94 -6.04 -19.74
N LYS A 814 9.85 -5.31 -20.39
CA LYS A 814 11.17 -5.82 -20.76
C LYS A 814 12.18 -4.69 -20.93
N TYR A 815 13.45 -4.98 -20.67
CA TYR A 815 14.54 -4.13 -21.13
C TYR A 815 14.57 -4.14 -22.67
N THR A 816 14.88 -2.98 -23.24
CA THR A 816 15.14 -2.81 -24.69
C THR A 816 16.48 -2.15 -24.95
N GLN A 817 17.06 -1.51 -23.92
CA GLN A 817 18.42 -1.01 -23.91
C GLN A 817 18.89 -0.91 -22.46
N TYR A 818 20.07 -1.45 -22.19
CA TYR A 818 20.78 -1.37 -20.92
C TYR A 818 22.27 -1.35 -21.24
N GLU A 819 23.04 -0.43 -20.66
CA GLU A 819 24.49 -0.41 -20.90
C GLU A 819 25.18 -1.45 -20.02
N GLU A 820 25.83 -2.41 -20.66
CA GLU A 820 26.57 -3.48 -20.02
C GLU A 820 27.78 -3.87 -20.86
N PRO A 821 28.84 -4.42 -20.27
CA PRO A 821 29.98 -4.92 -21.02
C PRO A 821 29.57 -5.96 -22.07
N ASP A 822 30.33 -6.04 -23.16
CA ASP A 822 30.10 -7.05 -24.20
C ASP A 822 30.56 -8.45 -23.72
N PHE A 823 29.67 -9.15 -23.02
CA PHE A 823 29.93 -10.52 -22.56
C PHE A 823 29.90 -11.50 -23.74
N ALA A 824 30.80 -12.50 -23.72
CA ALA A 824 30.72 -13.66 -24.63
C ALA A 824 29.43 -14.46 -24.40
N ASP A 825 29.03 -14.61 -23.13
CA ASP A 825 27.87 -15.38 -22.69
C ASP A 825 26.57 -14.57 -22.84
N LYS A 826 25.99 -14.57 -24.04
CA LYS A 826 24.83 -13.71 -24.39
C LYS A 826 23.57 -13.94 -23.54
N TYR A 827 23.41 -15.09 -22.91
CA TYR A 827 22.27 -15.39 -22.04
C TYR A 827 22.28 -14.61 -20.71
N ARG A 828 23.34 -13.85 -20.41
CA ARG A 828 23.45 -12.96 -19.25
C ARG A 828 22.91 -11.56 -19.49
N LEU A 829 22.78 -11.16 -20.76
CA LEU A 829 22.38 -9.81 -21.15
C LEU A 829 20.96 -9.48 -20.69
N HIS A 830 20.71 -8.19 -20.44
CA HIS A 830 19.40 -7.69 -20.01
C HIS A 830 18.41 -7.60 -21.17
N ASP A 831 18.88 -7.42 -22.41
CA ASP A 831 17.99 -7.17 -23.55
C ASP A 831 16.91 -8.26 -23.71
N GLY A 832 15.66 -7.82 -23.85
CA GLY A 832 14.49 -8.70 -23.94
C GLY A 832 14.03 -9.35 -22.63
N VAL A 833 14.78 -9.20 -21.54
CA VAL A 833 14.44 -9.78 -20.23
C VAL A 833 13.41 -8.90 -19.50
N ALA A 834 12.46 -9.52 -18.79
CA ALA A 834 11.52 -8.80 -17.94
C ALA A 834 12.23 -8.13 -16.75
N LEU A 835 11.77 -6.93 -16.37
CA LEU A 835 12.24 -6.28 -15.14
C LEU A 835 11.95 -7.18 -13.93
N ASN A 836 12.79 -7.07 -12.90
CA ASN A 836 12.61 -7.81 -11.64
C ASN A 836 12.60 -9.35 -11.79
N ARG A 837 13.16 -9.89 -12.87
CA ARG A 837 13.38 -11.34 -13.02
C ARG A 837 14.57 -11.80 -12.18
N ASN A 838 14.57 -13.05 -11.72
CA ASN A 838 15.65 -13.59 -10.92
C ASN A 838 16.86 -13.94 -11.80
N PHE A 839 18.08 -13.73 -11.30
CA PHE A 839 19.34 -14.02 -11.99
C PHE A 839 20.24 -14.90 -11.11
N GLY A 840 20.77 -16.00 -11.66
CA GLY A 840 21.57 -16.98 -10.92
C GLY A 840 21.62 -18.34 -11.63
N TYR A 841 21.90 -19.42 -10.90
CA TYR A 841 22.20 -20.73 -11.48
C TYR A 841 20.94 -21.57 -11.79
N ILE A 842 21.03 -22.44 -12.81
CA ILE A 842 20.01 -23.45 -13.09
C ILE A 842 20.39 -24.76 -12.40
N ALA A 843 19.60 -25.15 -11.41
CA ALA A 843 19.71 -26.42 -10.71
C ALA A 843 19.01 -27.54 -11.50
N GLU A 844 19.66 -28.69 -11.62
CA GLU A 844 19.11 -29.85 -12.34
C GLU A 844 18.41 -30.83 -11.40
N ARG A 845 19.10 -31.18 -10.31
CA ARG A 845 18.67 -32.06 -9.21
C ARG A 845 19.76 -32.04 -8.12
N LEU A 846 19.61 -32.85 -7.07
CA LEU A 846 20.73 -33.18 -6.19
C LEU A 846 21.66 -34.22 -6.83
N PHE A 847 22.95 -34.19 -6.47
CA PHE A 847 23.91 -35.24 -6.83
C PHE A 847 23.47 -36.59 -6.24
N VAL A 848 23.61 -37.67 -7.01
CA VAL A 848 23.27 -39.02 -6.55
C VAL A 848 24.22 -39.47 -5.45
N ASP A 849 25.52 -39.32 -5.69
CA ASP A 849 26.59 -39.75 -4.79
C ASP A 849 27.85 -38.90 -4.97
N ASP A 850 28.86 -39.17 -4.14
CA ASP A 850 30.16 -38.49 -4.16
C ASP A 850 31.00 -38.84 -5.41
N SER A 851 30.65 -39.89 -6.14
CA SER A 851 31.30 -40.23 -7.41
C SER A 851 30.81 -39.31 -8.53
N GLU A 852 29.50 -39.09 -8.61
CA GLU A 852 28.92 -38.14 -9.55
C GLU A 852 29.45 -36.73 -9.30
N ALA A 853 29.46 -36.28 -8.04
CA ALA A 853 29.90 -34.92 -7.68
C ALA A 853 31.38 -34.66 -8.01
N ARG A 854 32.25 -35.69 -7.94
CA ARG A 854 33.67 -35.57 -8.32
C ARG A 854 33.91 -35.62 -9.83
N ASN A 855 32.99 -36.22 -10.58
CA ASN A 855 33.08 -36.35 -12.05
C ASN A 855 32.27 -35.28 -12.80
N SER A 856 31.58 -34.38 -12.10
CA SER A 856 30.86 -33.25 -12.68
C SER A 856 31.76 -32.02 -12.87
N PRO A 857 31.32 -31.01 -13.66
CA PRO A 857 31.96 -29.70 -13.70
C PRO A 857 32.26 -29.13 -12.32
N LYS A 858 33.37 -28.42 -12.18
CA LYS A 858 33.85 -27.94 -10.87
C LYS A 858 32.93 -26.84 -10.31
N GLN A 859 32.26 -27.11 -9.18
CA GLN A 859 31.38 -26.18 -8.47
C GLN A 859 32.02 -25.67 -7.16
N ILE A 860 32.88 -24.65 -7.23
CA ILE A 860 33.50 -24.02 -6.05
C ILE A 860 33.44 -22.49 -6.21
N PHE A 861 32.70 -21.81 -5.31
CA PHE A 861 32.33 -20.40 -5.47
C PHE A 861 33.18 -19.42 -4.66
N SER A 862 33.97 -19.91 -3.70
CA SER A 862 34.90 -19.10 -2.92
C SER A 862 36.23 -19.80 -2.68
N THR A 863 37.24 -19.04 -2.27
CA THR A 863 38.58 -19.57 -1.93
C THR A 863 38.54 -20.62 -0.82
N ASN A 864 37.57 -20.51 0.10
CA ASN A 864 37.39 -21.46 1.21
C ASN A 864 36.23 -22.44 0.96
N GLY A 865 35.68 -22.46 -0.25
CA GLY A 865 34.57 -23.30 -0.63
C GLY A 865 34.95 -24.78 -0.68
N ILE A 866 34.05 -25.63 -0.21
CA ILE A 866 34.22 -27.08 -0.27
C ILE A 866 33.46 -27.61 -1.50
N ALA A 867 34.08 -28.55 -2.21
CA ALA A 867 33.45 -29.21 -3.37
C ALA A 867 32.14 -29.92 -2.94
N PRO A 868 31.11 -29.94 -3.80
CA PRO A 868 29.85 -30.60 -3.48
C PRO A 868 30.02 -32.11 -3.29
N MET A 869 29.10 -32.71 -2.55
CA MET A 869 28.98 -34.14 -2.29
C MET A 869 27.63 -34.68 -2.80
N GLY A 870 27.41 -36.00 -2.71
CA GLY A 870 26.09 -36.59 -2.91
C GLY A 870 25.04 -35.87 -2.05
N GLY A 871 23.88 -35.55 -2.61
CA GLY A 871 22.84 -34.76 -1.95
C GLY A 871 22.99 -33.23 -2.02
N ASP A 872 24.10 -32.70 -2.56
CA ASP A 872 24.24 -31.27 -2.85
C ASP A 872 23.64 -30.91 -4.22
N ILE A 873 23.34 -29.62 -4.43
CA ILE A 873 22.72 -29.15 -5.67
C ILE A 873 23.69 -29.29 -6.85
N LYS A 874 23.25 -29.95 -7.93
CA LYS A 874 23.95 -30.00 -9.21
C LYS A 874 23.49 -28.86 -10.12
N TYR A 875 24.42 -28.04 -10.58
CA TYR A 875 24.15 -26.94 -11.51
C TYR A 875 24.50 -27.30 -12.95
N ARG A 876 23.80 -26.69 -13.89
CA ARG A 876 24.08 -26.84 -15.31
C ARG A 876 25.22 -25.93 -15.74
N ASP A 877 26.21 -26.51 -16.40
CA ASP A 877 27.25 -25.80 -17.15
C ASP A 877 26.63 -25.24 -18.44
N LEU A 878 26.61 -23.92 -18.58
CA LEU A 878 25.94 -23.23 -19.70
C LEU A 878 26.89 -22.95 -20.87
N ASN A 879 28.19 -22.83 -20.62
CA ASN A 879 29.19 -22.53 -21.64
C ASN A 879 30.03 -23.75 -22.06
N ASN A 880 29.86 -24.89 -21.37
CA ASN A 880 30.55 -26.17 -21.56
C ASN A 880 32.07 -26.07 -21.36
N ASP A 881 32.54 -25.22 -20.44
CA ASP A 881 33.97 -25.10 -20.10
C ASP A 881 34.43 -26.05 -18.98
N GLY A 882 33.51 -26.83 -18.39
CA GLY A 882 33.79 -27.79 -17.33
C GLY A 882 33.92 -27.17 -15.94
N VAL A 883 33.58 -25.88 -15.78
CA VAL A 883 33.57 -25.15 -14.50
C VAL A 883 32.20 -24.51 -14.34
N ILE A 884 31.67 -24.51 -13.11
CA ILE A 884 30.49 -23.72 -12.77
C ILE A 884 30.95 -22.46 -12.04
N ASP A 885 30.85 -21.32 -12.71
CA ASP A 885 31.22 -20.01 -12.17
C ASP A 885 30.19 -18.91 -12.52
N SER A 886 30.54 -17.65 -12.29
CA SER A 886 29.67 -16.50 -12.59
C SER A 886 29.16 -16.42 -14.05
N LYS A 887 29.81 -17.12 -14.99
CA LYS A 887 29.40 -17.22 -16.39
C LYS A 887 28.23 -18.17 -16.58
N ASP A 888 27.94 -19.07 -15.64
CA ASP A 888 26.82 -20.01 -15.71
C ASP A 888 25.52 -19.47 -15.10
N GLN A 889 25.52 -18.18 -14.74
CA GLN A 889 24.33 -17.51 -14.25
C GLN A 889 23.47 -17.01 -15.43
N THR A 890 22.16 -17.20 -15.32
CA THR A 890 21.18 -16.74 -16.31
C THR A 890 19.90 -16.27 -15.63
N TRP A 891 18.99 -15.70 -16.41
CA TRP A 891 17.69 -15.25 -15.95
C TRP A 891 16.69 -16.41 -15.86
N PHE A 892 16.06 -16.62 -14.69
CA PHE A 892 15.14 -17.74 -14.46
C PHE A 892 13.86 -17.32 -13.74
N GLY A 893 12.85 -18.19 -13.82
CA GLY A 893 11.53 -17.97 -13.22
C GLY A 893 10.74 -16.80 -13.83
N ASN A 894 9.67 -16.43 -13.13
CA ASN A 894 8.87 -15.24 -13.36
C ASN A 894 9.47 -14.04 -12.59
N PRO A 895 9.06 -12.80 -12.91
CA PRO A 895 9.41 -11.62 -12.12
C PRO A 895 8.97 -11.73 -10.65
N THR A 896 9.61 -10.98 -9.76
CA THR A 896 9.22 -10.86 -8.34
C THR A 896 8.03 -9.92 -8.13
N VAL A 897 7.61 -9.20 -9.16
CA VAL A 897 6.36 -8.42 -9.18
C VAL A 897 5.33 -9.16 -10.04
N PRO A 898 4.08 -9.35 -9.58
CA PRO A 898 3.05 -10.03 -10.36
C PRO A 898 2.80 -9.41 -11.72
N THR A 899 2.74 -10.27 -12.74
CA THR A 899 2.34 -9.87 -14.10
C THR A 899 0.85 -9.99 -14.32
N ILE A 900 0.15 -10.80 -13.51
CA ILE A 900 -1.30 -10.96 -13.52
C ILE A 900 -1.85 -10.65 -12.12
N VAL A 901 -2.83 -9.75 -12.06
CA VAL A 901 -3.63 -9.48 -10.86
C VAL A 901 -5.10 -9.52 -11.23
N TYR A 902 -5.91 -10.20 -10.42
CA TYR A 902 -7.34 -10.28 -10.63
C TYR A 902 -8.10 -10.24 -9.31
N GLY A 903 -9.35 -9.83 -9.39
CA GLY A 903 -10.24 -9.81 -8.23
C GLY A 903 -11.68 -9.90 -8.66
N PHE A 904 -12.51 -10.49 -7.82
CA PHE A 904 -13.94 -10.56 -8.06
C PHE A 904 -14.69 -10.52 -6.74
N GLY A 905 -15.86 -9.92 -6.75
CA GLY A 905 -16.68 -9.76 -5.55
C GLY A 905 -18.15 -9.82 -5.87
N VAL A 906 -18.91 -10.24 -4.86
CA VAL A 906 -20.37 -10.32 -4.90
C VAL A 906 -20.89 -9.64 -3.65
N SER A 907 -21.81 -8.71 -3.83
CA SER A 907 -22.56 -8.09 -2.74
C SER A 907 -24.04 -8.35 -2.96
N THR A 908 -24.75 -8.74 -1.91
CA THR A 908 -26.19 -8.97 -1.96
C THR A 908 -26.85 -8.38 -0.72
N GLY A 909 -28.06 -7.87 -0.88
CA GLY A 909 -28.90 -7.44 0.25
C GLY A 909 -30.24 -8.12 0.19
N PHE A 910 -30.71 -8.60 1.34
CA PHE A 910 -32.05 -9.13 1.52
C PHE A 910 -32.73 -8.44 2.72
N LYS A 911 -33.74 -7.61 2.43
CA LYS A 911 -34.41 -6.75 3.42
C LYS A 911 -33.40 -5.89 4.18
N ASN A 912 -33.17 -6.25 5.44
CA ASN A 912 -32.32 -5.54 6.39
C ASN A 912 -30.93 -6.17 6.54
N PHE A 913 -30.70 -7.31 5.89
CA PHE A 913 -29.40 -7.98 5.87
C PHE A 913 -28.64 -7.64 4.60
N ASP A 914 -27.33 -7.54 4.73
CA ASP A 914 -26.41 -7.39 3.62
C ASP A 914 -25.20 -8.31 3.78
N LEU A 915 -24.70 -8.84 2.66
CA LEU A 915 -23.53 -9.70 2.57
C LEU A 915 -22.62 -9.13 1.49
N ASN A 916 -21.34 -9.02 1.79
CA ASN A 916 -20.32 -8.61 0.84
C ASN A 916 -19.12 -9.56 0.90
N MET A 917 -18.72 -10.10 -0.25
CA MET A 917 -17.58 -11.00 -0.40
C MET A 917 -16.66 -10.50 -1.49
N PHE A 918 -15.36 -10.55 -1.25
CA PHE A 918 -14.36 -10.16 -2.24
C PHE A 918 -13.14 -11.08 -2.20
N PHE A 919 -12.74 -11.53 -3.38
CA PHE A 919 -11.60 -12.39 -3.64
C PHE A 919 -10.55 -11.63 -4.45
N GLN A 920 -9.28 -11.86 -4.11
CA GLN A 920 -8.12 -11.28 -4.78
C GLN A 920 -7.17 -12.42 -5.14
N GLY A 921 -6.61 -12.38 -6.35
CA GLY A 921 -5.55 -13.31 -6.74
C GLY A 921 -4.43 -12.65 -7.54
N GLN A 922 -3.29 -13.31 -7.57
CA GLN A 922 -2.13 -12.92 -8.36
C GLN A 922 -1.48 -14.15 -9.01
N ALA A 923 -0.89 -13.95 -10.17
CA ALA A 923 -0.17 -14.98 -10.91
C ALA A 923 0.98 -14.42 -11.75
N GLY A 924 1.81 -15.31 -12.29
CA GLY A 924 2.98 -14.93 -13.10
C GLY A 924 4.00 -14.15 -12.27
N VAL A 925 4.20 -14.60 -11.02
CA VAL A 925 5.17 -14.11 -10.05
C VAL A 925 5.94 -15.28 -9.47
N SER A 926 7.22 -15.08 -9.21
CA SER A 926 8.01 -16.04 -8.43
C SER A 926 9.05 -15.33 -7.61
N PHE A 927 9.37 -15.90 -6.45
CA PHE A 927 10.42 -15.43 -5.57
C PHE A 927 11.38 -16.57 -5.28
N VAL A 928 12.60 -16.21 -4.87
CA VAL A 928 13.60 -17.17 -4.43
C VAL A 928 13.65 -17.16 -2.91
N ILE A 929 13.49 -18.31 -2.27
CA ILE A 929 13.78 -18.45 -0.84
C ILE A 929 15.26 -18.10 -0.63
N ASP A 930 15.58 -17.28 0.36
CA ASP A 930 16.98 -16.95 0.66
C ASP A 930 17.63 -18.09 1.48
N PRO A 931 18.51 -18.91 0.88
CA PRO A 931 19.15 -20.01 1.59
C PRO A 931 20.24 -19.51 2.54
N ALA A 932 20.79 -18.30 2.36
CA ALA A 932 21.77 -17.74 3.27
C ALA A 932 21.14 -17.39 4.61
N ARG A 933 19.85 -17.01 4.61
CA ARG A 933 19.07 -16.75 5.83
C ARG A 933 18.39 -17.98 6.40
N THR A 934 17.80 -18.84 5.55
CA THR A 934 16.86 -19.88 6.02
C THR A 934 17.49 -21.26 6.21
N SER A 935 18.71 -21.49 5.72
CA SER A 935 19.35 -22.80 5.86
C SER A 935 19.58 -23.13 7.34
N PRO A 936 19.32 -24.37 7.78
CA PRO A 936 19.54 -24.76 9.17
C PRO A 936 20.99 -24.60 9.62
N PHE A 937 21.19 -24.34 10.90
CA PHE A 937 22.46 -24.42 11.64
C PHE A 937 23.55 -23.43 11.25
N ILE A 938 23.37 -22.65 10.18
CA ILE A 938 24.31 -21.63 9.74
C ILE A 938 24.02 -20.27 10.39
N LYS A 939 25.04 -19.42 10.45
CA LYS A 939 24.88 -18.02 10.87
C LYS A 939 24.09 -17.21 9.85
N SER A 940 23.34 -16.25 10.36
CA SER A 940 22.68 -15.22 9.54
C SER A 940 23.70 -14.46 8.69
N PRO A 941 23.35 -13.99 7.48
CA PRO A 941 24.17 -13.04 6.76
C PRO A 941 24.16 -11.64 7.42
N ASP A 942 23.20 -11.37 8.31
CA ASP A 942 23.12 -10.12 9.06
C ASP A 942 24.18 -10.11 10.19
N SER A 943 25.18 -9.23 10.08
CA SER A 943 26.33 -9.22 10.99
C SER A 943 26.00 -8.99 12.47
N TRP A 944 24.83 -8.39 12.77
CA TRP A 944 24.35 -8.15 14.13
C TRP A 944 23.58 -9.34 14.73
N LEU A 945 23.40 -10.44 14.00
CA LEU A 945 22.77 -11.68 14.47
C LEU A 945 23.82 -12.79 14.59
N PRO A 946 24.41 -13.01 15.79
CA PRO A 946 25.55 -13.92 15.95
C PRO A 946 25.16 -15.42 15.97
N GLY A 947 23.87 -15.73 16.15
CA GLY A 947 23.38 -17.08 16.39
C GLY A 947 23.11 -17.90 15.11
N ASN A 948 22.90 -19.20 15.31
CA ASN A 948 22.64 -20.16 14.25
C ASN A 948 21.14 -20.28 13.97
N THR A 949 20.82 -20.41 12.68
CA THR A 949 19.46 -20.58 12.18
C THR A 949 18.83 -21.88 12.68
N GLN A 950 17.61 -21.80 13.19
CA GLN A 950 16.79 -22.94 13.57
C GLN A 950 16.33 -23.74 12.34
N VAL A 951 15.81 -24.94 12.58
CA VAL A 951 15.33 -25.80 11.49
C VAL A 951 13.86 -25.48 11.22
N ILE A 952 13.53 -25.07 10.00
CA ILE A 952 12.14 -24.96 9.55
C ILE A 952 11.53 -26.37 9.50
N GLN A 953 10.31 -26.56 10.03
CA GLN A 953 9.70 -27.89 10.13
C GLN A 953 9.66 -28.62 8.79
N GLN A 954 9.30 -27.92 7.70
CA GLN A 954 9.25 -28.51 6.37
C GLN A 954 10.64 -28.94 5.84
N TYR A 955 11.73 -28.31 6.28
CA TYR A 955 13.08 -28.77 5.98
C TYR A 955 13.48 -29.98 6.83
N ALA A 956 12.95 -30.11 8.04
CA ALA A 956 13.14 -31.32 8.86
C ALA A 956 12.37 -32.53 8.29
N ASP A 957 11.21 -32.28 7.68
CA ASP A 957 10.33 -33.33 7.16
C ASP A 957 10.76 -33.83 5.76
N ASP A 958 11.44 -32.99 4.97
CA ASP A 958 11.82 -33.28 3.59
C ASP A 958 13.22 -32.71 3.25
N HIS A 959 14.24 -33.46 3.65
CA HIS A 959 15.64 -33.23 3.27
C HIS A 959 16.29 -34.49 2.73
N TRP A 960 17.36 -34.31 1.95
CA TRP A 960 18.23 -35.41 1.56
C TRP A 960 19.02 -35.90 2.77
N SER A 961 19.02 -37.22 2.98
CA SER A 961 19.87 -37.89 3.97
C SER A 961 20.44 -39.19 3.38
N GLU A 962 21.42 -39.79 4.08
CA GLU A 962 21.98 -41.08 3.66
C GLU A 962 20.95 -42.22 3.72
N ASP A 963 19.98 -42.12 4.64
CA ASP A 963 18.86 -43.06 4.77
C ASP A 963 17.72 -42.79 3.77
N ASN A 964 17.61 -41.54 3.29
CA ASN A 964 16.57 -41.10 2.35
C ASN A 964 17.18 -40.22 1.24
N GLN A 965 17.76 -40.87 0.24
CA GLN A 965 18.47 -40.22 -0.88
C GLN A 965 17.52 -39.63 -1.95
N ASN A 966 16.47 -38.93 -1.53
CA ASN A 966 15.53 -38.28 -2.46
C ASN A 966 16.24 -37.15 -3.23
N LEU A 967 16.46 -37.35 -4.54
CA LEU A 967 17.15 -36.38 -5.41
C LEU A 967 16.37 -35.09 -5.67
N TYR A 968 15.10 -35.05 -5.23
CA TYR A 968 14.19 -33.91 -5.36
C TYR A 968 13.66 -33.44 -4.00
N ALA A 969 14.36 -33.76 -2.91
CA ALA A 969 13.99 -33.31 -1.57
C ALA A 969 13.88 -31.78 -1.49
N LEU A 970 12.97 -31.26 -0.67
CA LEU A 970 12.79 -29.81 -0.51
C LEU A 970 14.09 -29.11 -0.07
N TYR A 971 14.83 -29.71 0.87
CA TYR A 971 16.13 -29.22 1.32
C TYR A 971 17.28 -30.17 0.90
N PRO A 972 18.39 -29.65 0.34
CA PRO A 972 19.58 -30.45 0.03
C PRO A 972 20.25 -31.07 1.26
N ARG A 973 21.37 -31.78 1.09
CA ARG A 973 22.14 -32.32 2.22
C ARG A 973 22.46 -31.23 3.25
N LEU A 974 22.13 -31.49 4.51
CA LEU A 974 22.35 -30.58 5.64
C LEU A 974 23.85 -30.29 5.86
N GLY A 975 24.13 -29.21 6.59
CA GLY A 975 25.48 -28.89 7.06
C GLY A 975 25.46 -27.80 8.13
N ILE A 976 26.53 -27.71 8.91
CA ILE A 976 26.59 -26.89 10.13
C ILE A 976 27.30 -25.54 9.97
N ASN A 977 27.83 -25.23 8.79
CA ASN A 977 28.42 -23.93 8.51
C ASN A 977 28.24 -23.54 7.04
N GLY A 978 28.28 -22.24 6.74
CA GLY A 978 28.02 -21.70 5.41
C GLY A 978 29.02 -22.08 4.32
N ALA A 979 30.30 -22.32 4.66
CA ALA A 979 31.33 -22.78 3.73
C ALA A 979 31.13 -24.25 3.33
N VAL A 980 30.69 -25.11 4.26
CA VAL A 980 30.39 -26.53 3.98
C VAL A 980 29.21 -26.68 3.01
N ILE A 981 28.22 -25.79 3.12
CA ILE A 981 27.02 -25.79 2.26
C ILE A 981 27.01 -24.65 1.25
N GLU A 982 28.18 -24.09 0.91
CA GLU A 982 28.27 -22.93 0.00
C GLU A 982 27.57 -23.21 -1.33
N ASN A 983 27.76 -24.43 -1.85
CA ASN A 983 27.11 -24.90 -3.07
C ASN A 983 25.57 -24.84 -2.96
N ASN A 984 25.01 -25.26 -1.82
CA ASN A 984 23.56 -25.27 -1.63
C ASN A 984 22.97 -23.89 -1.36
N ARG A 985 23.82 -22.87 -1.12
CA ARG A 985 23.40 -21.51 -0.80
C ARG A 985 23.42 -20.56 -1.99
N GLN A 986 23.80 -21.01 -3.18
CA GLN A 986 23.80 -20.15 -4.35
C GLN A 986 22.37 -19.79 -4.78
N ASN A 987 22.18 -18.55 -5.21
CA ASN A 987 20.91 -18.13 -5.80
C ASN A 987 20.64 -18.93 -7.06
N SER A 988 19.58 -19.74 -7.06
CA SER A 988 19.35 -20.71 -8.12
C SER A 988 17.89 -21.12 -8.25
N SER A 989 17.55 -21.77 -9.38
CA SER A 989 16.21 -22.30 -9.64
C SER A 989 15.74 -23.34 -8.61
N TRP A 990 16.64 -23.93 -7.81
CA TRP A 990 16.29 -24.83 -6.71
C TRP A 990 15.41 -24.15 -5.64
N TRP A 991 15.73 -22.89 -5.35
CA TRP A 991 15.08 -22.09 -4.32
C TRP A 991 13.89 -21.29 -4.85
N LEU A 992 13.60 -21.37 -6.15
CA LEU A 992 12.50 -20.69 -6.79
C LEU A 992 11.15 -21.26 -6.32
N ARG A 993 10.22 -20.39 -5.96
CA ARG A 993 8.85 -20.75 -5.58
C ARG A 993 7.84 -19.92 -6.37
N ASP A 994 6.71 -20.55 -6.70
CA ASP A 994 5.57 -19.87 -7.31
C ASP A 994 4.84 -19.02 -6.25
N GLY A 995 4.81 -17.71 -6.47
CA GLY A 995 4.14 -16.76 -5.58
C GLY A 995 2.66 -16.53 -5.90
N SER A 996 2.08 -17.33 -6.81
CA SER A 996 0.68 -17.23 -7.20
C SER A 996 -0.24 -17.62 -6.04
N PHE A 997 -1.39 -16.94 -5.93
CA PHE A 997 -2.42 -17.32 -4.96
C PHE A 997 -3.80 -16.77 -5.34
N LEU A 998 -4.83 -17.35 -4.74
CA LEU A 998 -6.18 -16.78 -4.61
C LEU A 998 -6.47 -16.63 -3.11
N ARG A 999 -7.04 -15.50 -2.69
CA ARG A 999 -7.36 -15.20 -1.30
C ARG A 999 -8.77 -14.63 -1.17
N MET A 1000 -9.53 -15.12 -0.20
CA MET A 1000 -10.73 -14.42 0.27
C MET A 1000 -10.28 -13.21 1.09
N LYS A 1001 -10.16 -12.07 0.40
CA LYS A 1001 -9.58 -10.85 0.94
C LYS A 1001 -10.49 -10.22 1.98
N SER A 1002 -11.80 -10.15 1.71
CA SER A 1002 -12.77 -9.64 2.69
C SER A 1002 -14.13 -10.34 2.61
N LEU A 1003 -14.75 -10.50 3.78
CA LEU A 1003 -16.13 -10.94 3.98
C LEU A 1003 -16.80 -9.96 4.94
N GLU A 1004 -18.01 -9.49 4.67
CA GLU A 1004 -18.79 -8.66 5.59
C GLU A 1004 -20.24 -9.11 5.59
N VAL A 1005 -20.83 -9.21 6.78
CA VAL A 1005 -22.26 -9.49 6.97
C VAL A 1005 -22.80 -8.41 7.88
N GLY A 1006 -23.78 -7.66 7.39
CA GLY A 1006 -24.42 -6.56 8.09
C GLY A 1006 -25.90 -6.79 8.34
N TYR A 1007 -26.38 -6.21 9.45
CA TYR A 1007 -27.80 -6.03 9.73
C TYR A 1007 -28.08 -4.57 10.05
N THR A 1008 -28.95 -3.96 9.27
CA THR A 1008 -29.42 -2.58 9.48
C THR A 1008 -30.77 -2.60 10.18
N LEU A 1009 -30.90 -1.93 11.32
CA LEU A 1009 -32.13 -1.89 12.08
C LEU A 1009 -33.27 -1.25 11.23
N PRO A 1010 -34.48 -1.82 11.20
CA PRO A 1010 -35.60 -1.23 10.48
C PRO A 1010 -35.86 0.21 10.92
N ARG A 1011 -36.14 1.09 9.95
CA ARG A 1011 -36.34 2.52 10.18
C ARG A 1011 -37.34 2.85 11.29
N LYS A 1012 -38.46 2.12 11.35
CA LYS A 1012 -39.48 2.29 12.42
C LYS A 1012 -38.94 2.05 13.83
N LEU A 1013 -37.95 1.17 13.98
CA LEU A 1013 -37.31 0.89 15.27
C LEU A 1013 -36.20 1.89 15.56
N ALA A 1014 -35.39 2.26 14.55
CA ALA A 1014 -34.36 3.29 14.68
C ALA A 1014 -34.96 4.64 15.10
N GLU A 1015 -36.08 5.05 14.49
CA GLU A 1015 -36.76 6.30 14.81
C GLU A 1015 -37.33 6.31 16.25
N LYS A 1016 -37.76 5.16 16.79
CA LYS A 1016 -38.21 5.05 18.20
C LYS A 1016 -37.10 5.37 19.20
N ILE A 1017 -35.85 5.08 18.86
CA ILE A 1017 -34.67 5.40 19.67
C ILE A 1017 -33.96 6.68 19.23
N LYS A 1018 -34.65 7.52 18.42
CA LYS A 1018 -34.16 8.81 17.90
C LYS A 1018 -32.88 8.70 17.05
N LEU A 1019 -32.68 7.54 16.41
CA LEU A 1019 -31.60 7.33 15.45
C LEU A 1019 -32.14 7.36 14.03
N ARG A 1020 -31.34 7.89 13.11
CA ARG A 1020 -31.64 7.82 11.67
C ARG A 1020 -31.26 6.47 11.08
N ASN A 1021 -30.15 5.90 11.55
CA ASN A 1021 -29.67 4.60 11.09
C ASN A 1021 -28.86 3.91 12.21
N LEU A 1022 -28.99 2.59 12.31
CA LEU A 1022 -28.15 1.74 13.16
C LEU A 1022 -27.82 0.47 12.38
N ARG A 1023 -26.55 0.22 12.12
CA ARG A 1023 -26.07 -1.00 11.47
C ARG A 1023 -25.05 -1.69 12.36
N VAL A 1024 -25.25 -2.99 12.58
CA VAL A 1024 -24.29 -3.88 13.24
C VAL A 1024 -23.74 -4.81 12.16
N TYR A 1025 -22.43 -5.02 12.12
CA TYR A 1025 -21.82 -5.87 11.11
C TYR A 1025 -20.64 -6.64 11.68
N PHE A 1026 -20.45 -7.83 11.13
CA PHE A 1026 -19.26 -8.63 11.29
C PHE A 1026 -18.46 -8.57 9.98
N SER A 1027 -17.15 -8.40 10.06
CA SER A 1027 -16.27 -8.41 8.90
C SER A 1027 -15.00 -9.22 9.16
N GLY A 1028 -14.47 -9.84 8.11
CA GLY A 1028 -13.24 -10.61 8.12
C GLY A 1028 -12.28 -10.13 7.03
N LEU A 1029 -10.98 -10.24 7.29
CA LEU A 1029 -9.90 -9.93 6.35
C LEU A 1029 -8.92 -11.11 6.25
N ASN A 1030 -8.47 -11.42 5.03
CA ASN A 1030 -7.50 -12.48 4.73
C ASN A 1030 -7.90 -13.86 5.33
N LEU A 1031 -9.16 -14.26 5.15
CA LEU A 1031 -9.72 -15.41 5.86
C LEU A 1031 -9.17 -16.76 5.37
N VAL A 1032 -9.01 -16.92 4.05
CA VAL A 1032 -8.54 -18.16 3.41
C VAL A 1032 -7.64 -17.80 2.23
N THR A 1033 -6.49 -18.48 2.11
CA THR A 1033 -5.53 -18.34 1.02
C THR A 1033 -5.28 -19.70 0.38
N TRP A 1034 -5.43 -19.79 -0.94
CA TRP A 1034 -5.05 -20.93 -1.77
C TRP A 1034 -3.79 -20.58 -2.55
N SER A 1035 -2.68 -21.25 -2.27
CA SER A 1035 -1.39 -21.08 -2.95
C SER A 1035 -0.71 -22.44 -3.12
N PRO A 1036 0.09 -22.67 -4.19
CA PRO A 1036 0.99 -23.80 -4.28
C PRO A 1036 2.09 -23.76 -3.19
N PHE A 1037 2.47 -22.56 -2.73
CA PHE A 1037 3.45 -22.40 -1.65
C PHE A 1037 2.80 -22.59 -0.26
N LYS A 1038 3.45 -23.38 0.62
CA LYS A 1038 2.86 -23.82 1.90
C LYS A 1038 3.70 -23.52 3.15
N MET A 1039 4.93 -23.02 3.02
CA MET A 1039 5.83 -22.85 4.18
C MET A 1039 5.49 -21.61 5.01
N TRP A 1040 5.15 -20.50 4.35
CA TRP A 1040 4.64 -19.26 4.94
C TRP A 1040 3.74 -18.53 3.91
N ASP A 1041 3.29 -17.31 4.22
CA ASP A 1041 2.44 -16.57 3.29
C ASP A 1041 3.21 -16.10 2.04
N PRO A 1042 2.74 -16.38 0.81
CA PRO A 1042 3.48 -16.09 -0.42
C PRO A 1042 3.71 -14.59 -0.68
N GLU A 1043 2.96 -13.66 -0.05
CA GLU A 1043 3.20 -12.22 -0.21
C GLU A 1043 4.44 -11.72 0.56
N ILE A 1044 4.93 -12.48 1.54
CA ILE A 1044 6.16 -12.15 2.29
C ILE A 1044 7.42 -12.40 1.42
N GLY A 1045 7.29 -13.19 0.35
CA GLY A 1045 8.38 -13.49 -0.58
C GLY A 1045 9.45 -14.40 0.02
N GLY A 1046 10.72 -14.14 -0.34
CA GLY A 1046 11.86 -15.03 -0.06
C GLY A 1046 12.34 -15.09 1.39
N ASN A 1047 11.91 -14.16 2.25
CA ASN A 1047 12.32 -14.10 3.66
C ASN A 1047 11.19 -14.52 4.60
N GLY A 1048 11.10 -15.82 4.88
CA GLY A 1048 10.10 -16.40 5.80
C GLY A 1048 10.20 -15.97 7.26
N PHE A 1049 11.27 -15.25 7.66
CA PHE A 1049 11.51 -14.82 9.04
C PHE A 1049 11.06 -13.38 9.33
N SER A 1050 10.22 -12.82 8.46
CA SER A 1050 9.63 -11.49 8.64
C SER A 1050 8.31 -11.55 9.43
N TYR A 1051 7.88 -10.41 9.97
CA TYR A 1051 6.63 -10.33 10.74
C TYR A 1051 5.41 -10.71 9.86
N PRO A 1052 4.60 -11.71 10.26
CA PRO A 1052 3.60 -12.29 9.37
C PRO A 1052 2.41 -11.38 9.12
N LEU A 1053 1.83 -11.50 7.93
CA LEU A 1053 0.53 -10.91 7.59
C LEU A 1053 -0.57 -11.44 8.52
N GLN A 1054 -1.54 -10.58 8.82
CA GLN A 1054 -2.59 -10.87 9.79
C GLN A 1054 -3.93 -11.20 9.11
N LYS A 1055 -4.60 -12.21 9.65
CA LYS A 1055 -6.03 -12.49 9.49
C LYS A 1055 -6.78 -11.69 10.56
N VAL A 1056 -7.88 -11.04 10.19
CA VAL A 1056 -8.62 -10.15 11.11
C VAL A 1056 -10.09 -10.55 11.15
N TYR A 1057 -10.65 -10.58 12.35
CA TYR A 1057 -12.09 -10.69 12.60
C TYR A 1057 -12.55 -9.44 13.34
N ASN A 1058 -13.59 -8.78 12.84
CA ASN A 1058 -14.03 -7.47 13.31
C ASN A 1058 -15.53 -7.46 13.56
N LEU A 1059 -15.92 -6.88 14.68
CA LEU A 1059 -17.31 -6.54 14.99
C LEU A 1059 -17.42 -5.02 15.05
N GLY A 1060 -18.36 -4.47 14.30
CA GLY A 1060 -18.55 -3.03 14.20
C GLY A 1060 -19.99 -2.60 14.32
N VAL A 1061 -20.15 -1.37 14.79
CA VAL A 1061 -21.44 -0.67 14.87
C VAL A 1061 -21.29 0.67 14.16
N ASN A 1062 -22.26 1.02 13.33
CA ASN A 1062 -22.37 2.32 12.68
C ASN A 1062 -23.72 2.94 13.04
N VAL A 1063 -23.67 4.14 13.64
CA VAL A 1063 -24.81 4.92 14.09
C VAL A 1063 -24.85 6.22 13.32
N SER A 1064 -26.04 6.60 12.83
CA SER A 1064 -26.25 7.93 12.26
C SER A 1064 -27.44 8.61 12.94
N LEU A 1065 -27.27 9.88 13.30
CA LEU A 1065 -28.30 10.76 13.88
C LEU A 1065 -28.76 11.81 12.85
#